data_AF-A0A661LA66-F1
#
_entry.id   AF-A0A661LA66-F1
#
_cell.length_a   1.000
_cell.length_b   1.000
_cell.length_c   1.000
_cell.angle_alpha   90.00
_cell.angle_beta   90.00
_cell.angle_gamma   90.00
#
_symmetry.space_group_name_H-M   'P 1'
#
loop_
_entity.id
_entity.type
_entity.pdbx_description
1 polymer ?
#
loop_
_entity_poly.entity_id
_entity_poly.type
_entity_poly.pdbx_seq_one_letter_code
_entity_poly.pdbx_strand_id
1 'polypeptide(L)'
;MRVFMVFFIPMAFVADLHVHSHFSRATSRDLTPEYLSLWAQKKGIAVIGTGDITHPGWLNELREKLMEAEAGLYRLRPEFEAAIREKVPKACQGTTRFVLSGEISCIYKKDGKTRKLHHLVLMPDMESVERLNAHLDRIGNITSDGRPILGLDSRDLLEIVLETEERAFFIPAHIWTPWFSLFGSKSGFDHLEECFGDLSCHIHALETGLSSDPPMNRRWSALDGFLLVSNSDAHSPSKLGREANLFDAQLDYPSMIRAMTDGNGFVGTIEFFPEEGKYHLDGHRKCGVRLEPAETRAHNGLCPECGKPLTVGVLHRVDELADRTEPVLSKAFLSLIPLTEILSELFACGPTAKKVVSAYEELLNTLGPELQILMEIPLEAIEEAGGFLLKEAIKRMREGRVILEPGFDGQYGRVGLFQDKERAALAGQMTLFHLPESETEERSPRLEVKEPVRQNLSSPHTLSSPFSSGDPIVDPLNSGQREAVLHQGGHLLVVAGPGTGKTMTLTHRIAYLLRSGSAQPHQILALTFTRKAAKEMADRVGNLVGKDRSPWIQISTFHGFCLDLLQDQIEHTELPRPLMVCAETDTIRICQNTLAHSPGRRIGLSTFRRALYAYKLRRLRGAFDEDKEAPYQVDEGLLEAYQQQLQGLGMVDLDDLEIEALRLLQGNEGIRKQYASRFPWIFVDEYQDTNPVQVQILKMLVEPGHVNLFAIGDPDQAIYGFRGADVGNFYRFTEDFPGAVTVTLRQNYRSTQKILASSAAVMGKEIPLEAQIGEGDPIFVAPCGSEAEEAEMIVETIERLMGGVSYFSLDSGRVDSFEQAKPLSFGDFAVLYRLNAQADALQEALARRGIPFVRSGESPLIERFPVDLIWRFLQHISTPNSAYYAEAYEELLRCYDITRPEQKSGAAQTGLHGLVVNAIEAHGLGDISGEAEEALRRFEALAAEWEGDMAGFLDFLSLERGIDHHYLMGDRIALMTLHAAKGLEWPVVFITGCENGLIPYNLYSTRDDEEERRLFYVGMTRAGTRLILSWAKRRHLNGRTLQAGPSPFLAQIPDTLKAELDRRGWRPKPKRHQQLTLF
;
A
#
# COMPACT_ATOMS: atom_id res chain seq x y z
N MET A 1 10.20 -8.93 -47.92
CA MET A 1 11.62 -9.36 -48.02
C MET A 1 12.41 -8.43 -48.94
N ARG A 2 12.98 -7.35 -48.40
CA ARG A 2 14.14 -6.66 -49.00
C ARG A 2 15.33 -7.03 -48.12
N VAL A 3 16.32 -7.67 -48.72
CA VAL A 3 17.60 -8.01 -48.11
C VAL A 3 18.26 -6.71 -47.66
N PHE A 4 18.33 -6.46 -46.35
CA PHE A 4 19.19 -5.42 -45.80
C PHE A 4 20.63 -5.94 -45.92
N MET A 5 21.34 -5.47 -46.94
CA MET A 5 22.80 -5.48 -46.93
C MET A 5 23.26 -4.80 -45.63
N VAL A 6 24.12 -5.49 -44.87
CA VAL A 6 24.85 -4.94 -43.72
C VAL A 6 25.75 -3.81 -44.25
N PHE A 7 25.21 -2.61 -44.35
CA PHE A 7 25.99 -1.40 -44.51
C PHE A 7 26.48 -0.99 -43.13
N PHE A 8 27.77 -0.71 -43.04
CA PHE A 8 28.46 -0.10 -41.91
C PHE A 8 27.55 0.96 -41.26
N ILE A 9 27.05 0.68 -40.06
CA ILE A 9 26.25 1.64 -39.30
C ILE A 9 27.27 2.52 -38.57
N PRO A 10 27.45 3.81 -38.93
CA PRO A 10 28.29 4.70 -38.14
C PRO A 10 27.65 4.85 -36.76
N MET A 11 28.28 4.29 -35.74
CA MET A 11 27.87 4.41 -34.35
C MET A 11 29.02 5.00 -33.54
N ALA A 12 28.70 5.89 -32.60
CA ALA A 12 29.66 6.47 -31.69
C ALA A 12 29.89 5.54 -30.47
N PHE A 13 28.82 5.00 -29.89
CA PHE A 13 28.92 4.12 -28.72
C PHE A 13 27.67 3.26 -28.44
N VAL A 14 27.85 2.22 -27.62
CA VAL A 14 26.79 1.33 -27.12
C VAL A 14 26.48 1.65 -25.65
N ALA A 15 25.20 1.65 -25.28
CA ALA A 15 24.75 1.86 -23.91
C ALA A 15 23.73 0.83 -23.41
N ASP A 16 23.91 0.34 -22.19
CA ASP A 16 23.00 -0.60 -21.52
C ASP A 16 22.53 0.04 -20.19
N LEU A 17 21.31 0.56 -20.18
CA LEU A 17 20.85 1.53 -19.17
C LEU A 17 20.10 0.89 -18.01
N HIS A 18 19.64 -0.35 -18.16
CA HIS A 18 18.87 -1.07 -17.15
C HIS A 18 19.68 -2.24 -16.58
N VAL A 19 20.21 -2.02 -15.38
CA VAL A 19 20.97 -3.03 -14.64
C VAL A 19 20.58 -2.98 -13.16
N HIS A 20 20.90 -4.03 -12.42
CA HIS A 20 20.73 -4.05 -10.97
C HIS A 20 22.09 -4.05 -10.25
N SER A 21 22.03 -3.76 -8.95
CA SER A 21 23.16 -3.86 -8.02
C SER A 21 23.05 -5.14 -7.18
N HIS A 22 24.08 -5.38 -6.36
CA HIS A 22 24.08 -6.45 -5.37
C HIS A 22 23.17 -6.18 -4.15
N PHE A 23 22.54 -5.00 -4.06
CA PHE A 23 21.49 -4.68 -3.08
C PHE A 23 20.10 -5.14 -3.51
N SER A 24 19.88 -5.40 -4.81
CA SER A 24 18.65 -6.02 -5.30
C SER A 24 18.54 -7.50 -4.93
N ARG A 25 17.30 -8.00 -4.78
CA ARG A 25 17.08 -9.43 -4.56
C ARG A 25 17.37 -10.25 -5.80
N ALA A 26 17.84 -11.48 -5.58
CA ALA A 26 18.10 -12.48 -6.62
C ALA A 26 19.15 -12.07 -7.67
N THR A 27 20.03 -11.13 -7.33
CA THR A 27 21.15 -10.70 -8.17
C THR A 27 22.49 -11.26 -7.69
N SER A 28 23.50 -11.19 -8.56
CA SER A 28 24.89 -11.55 -8.21
C SER A 28 25.49 -10.56 -7.21
N ARG A 29 26.32 -11.07 -6.29
CA ARG A 29 27.17 -10.24 -5.41
C ARG A 29 28.23 -9.47 -6.18
N ASP A 30 28.54 -9.92 -7.39
CA ASP A 30 29.52 -9.27 -8.27
C ASP A 30 28.94 -8.09 -9.05
N LEU A 31 27.68 -7.68 -8.80
CA LEU A 31 27.14 -6.41 -9.32
C LEU A 31 27.64 -5.24 -8.46
N THR A 32 28.95 -5.01 -8.53
CA THR A 32 29.64 -3.84 -7.96
C THR A 32 30.18 -2.97 -9.10
N PRO A 33 30.47 -1.68 -8.88
CA PRO A 33 30.91 -0.78 -9.95
C PRO A 33 32.18 -1.29 -10.68
N GLU A 34 33.09 -1.95 -9.96
CA GLU A 34 34.33 -2.50 -10.50
C GLU A 34 34.08 -3.64 -11.49
N TYR A 35 33.23 -4.61 -11.11
CA TYR A 35 32.91 -5.75 -11.97
C TYR A 35 31.99 -5.36 -13.12
N LEU A 36 31.09 -4.40 -12.91
CA LEU A 36 30.29 -3.82 -13.98
C LEU A 36 31.19 -3.16 -15.04
N SER A 37 32.18 -2.37 -14.63
CA SER A 37 33.16 -1.77 -15.56
C SER A 37 34.01 -2.82 -16.28
N LEU A 38 34.48 -3.84 -15.57
CA LEU A 38 35.24 -4.97 -16.13
C LEU A 38 34.46 -5.67 -17.26
N TRP A 39 33.18 -5.99 -17.00
CA TRP A 39 32.35 -6.68 -17.97
C TRP A 39 31.90 -5.77 -19.12
N ALA A 40 31.60 -4.50 -18.85
CA ALA A 40 31.32 -3.52 -19.90
C ALA A 40 32.47 -3.42 -20.90
N GLN A 41 33.73 -3.39 -20.43
CA GLN A 41 34.91 -3.40 -21.30
C GLN A 41 35.03 -4.70 -22.12
N LYS A 42 34.81 -5.87 -21.51
CA LYS A 42 34.79 -7.15 -22.23
C LYS A 42 33.70 -7.21 -23.30
N LYS A 43 32.54 -6.65 -23.01
CA LYS A 43 31.39 -6.61 -23.92
C LYS A 43 31.58 -5.55 -25.01
N GLY A 44 32.29 -4.46 -24.73
CA GLY A 44 32.42 -3.31 -25.62
C GLY A 44 31.30 -2.27 -25.42
N ILE A 45 30.77 -2.17 -24.20
CA ILE A 45 29.73 -1.21 -23.82
C ILE A 45 30.40 0.03 -23.24
N ALA A 46 30.10 1.19 -23.79
CA ALA A 46 30.72 2.44 -23.37
C ALA A 46 30.01 3.08 -22.18
N VAL A 47 28.68 3.01 -22.14
CA VAL A 47 27.86 3.57 -21.05
C VAL A 47 27.00 2.47 -20.43
N ILE A 48 27.03 2.33 -19.12
CA ILE A 48 26.15 1.41 -18.40
C ILE A 48 25.37 2.14 -17.32
N GLY A 49 24.17 1.65 -17.01
CA GLY A 49 23.47 2.05 -15.81
C GLY A 49 24.27 1.69 -14.55
N THR A 50 24.12 2.47 -13.47
CA THR A 50 24.54 2.05 -12.13
C THR A 50 23.58 1.03 -11.51
N GLY A 51 22.30 1.08 -11.88
CA GLY A 51 21.23 0.35 -11.20
C GLY A 51 20.93 0.88 -9.79
N ASP A 52 19.72 0.60 -9.29
CA ASP A 52 19.31 0.71 -7.88
C ASP A 52 19.66 2.02 -7.14
N ILE A 53 19.75 3.18 -7.81
CA ILE A 53 20.12 4.48 -7.21
C ILE A 53 19.23 4.90 -6.02
N THR A 54 18.05 4.30 -5.89
CA THR A 54 17.14 4.54 -4.78
C THR A 54 17.62 3.95 -3.45
N HIS A 55 18.53 2.98 -3.46
CA HIS A 55 18.99 2.35 -2.24
C HIS A 55 20.10 3.17 -1.56
N PRO A 56 19.89 3.70 -0.33
CA PRO A 56 20.86 4.61 0.31
C PRO A 56 22.25 4.01 0.52
N GLY A 57 22.31 2.71 0.86
CA GLY A 57 23.59 2.00 1.01
C GLY A 57 24.36 1.85 -0.31
N TRP A 58 23.64 1.73 -1.44
CA TRP A 58 24.26 1.61 -2.75
C TRP A 58 24.72 2.98 -3.24
N LEU A 59 23.90 4.01 -3.04
CA LEU A 59 24.26 5.39 -3.35
C LEU A 59 25.54 5.84 -2.66
N ASN A 60 25.73 5.46 -1.39
CA ASN A 60 26.98 5.71 -0.67
C ASN A 60 28.18 5.01 -1.31
N GLU A 61 28.04 3.74 -1.71
CA GLU A 61 29.09 3.01 -2.41
C GLU A 61 29.43 3.64 -3.77
N LEU A 62 28.41 4.09 -4.52
CA LEU A 62 28.61 4.82 -5.78
C LEU A 62 29.40 6.12 -5.54
N ARG A 63 29.11 6.89 -4.49
CA ARG A 63 29.89 8.11 -4.16
C ARG A 63 31.34 7.83 -3.83
N GLU A 64 31.57 6.75 -3.08
CA GLU A 64 32.91 6.33 -2.72
C GLU A 64 33.71 5.95 -3.97
N LYS A 65 33.10 5.18 -4.89
CA LYS A 65 33.84 4.54 -5.99
C LYS A 65 33.82 5.29 -7.32
N LEU A 66 32.85 6.17 -7.52
CA LEU A 66 32.67 6.91 -8.77
C LEU A 66 33.11 8.37 -8.64
N MET A 67 33.53 8.93 -9.76
CA MET A 67 33.76 10.36 -9.97
C MET A 67 33.17 10.80 -11.30
N GLU A 68 32.75 12.05 -11.40
CA GLU A 68 32.25 12.61 -12.66
C GLU A 68 33.35 12.62 -13.74
N ALA A 69 32.97 12.32 -14.98
CA ALA A 69 33.87 12.25 -16.13
C ALA A 69 33.45 13.23 -17.22
N GLU A 70 32.19 13.19 -17.61
CA GLU A 70 31.51 14.12 -18.50
C GLU A 70 30.23 14.59 -17.81
N ALA A 71 29.55 15.61 -18.34
CA ALA A 71 28.34 16.14 -17.73
C ALA A 71 27.29 15.02 -17.53
N GLY A 72 27.03 14.69 -16.26
CA GLY A 72 26.10 13.65 -15.83
C GLY A 72 26.51 12.20 -16.12
N LEU A 73 27.76 11.96 -16.53
CA LEU A 73 28.35 10.63 -16.67
C LEU A 73 29.52 10.45 -15.71
N TYR A 74 29.57 9.28 -15.09
CA TYR A 74 30.53 8.94 -14.05
C TYR A 74 31.52 7.88 -14.53
N ARG A 75 32.69 7.80 -13.91
CA ARG A 75 33.66 6.72 -14.11
C ARG A 75 34.19 6.24 -12.77
N LEU A 76 34.74 5.03 -12.74
CA LEU A 76 35.47 4.56 -11.56
C LEU A 76 36.61 5.52 -11.22
N ARG A 77 36.82 5.77 -9.93
CA ARG A 77 38.02 6.49 -9.50
C ARG A 77 39.28 5.70 -9.88
N PRO A 78 40.41 6.38 -10.19
CA PRO A 78 41.62 5.74 -10.71
C PRO A 78 42.14 4.56 -9.88
N GLU A 79 41.99 4.61 -8.56
CA GLU A 79 42.39 3.57 -7.62
C GLU A 79 41.62 2.25 -7.81
N PHE A 80 40.31 2.32 -8.08
CA PHE A 80 39.47 1.15 -8.35
C PHE A 80 39.62 0.68 -9.80
N GLU A 81 39.79 1.60 -10.74
CA GLU A 81 40.04 1.29 -12.16
C GLU A 81 41.36 0.52 -12.33
N ALA A 82 42.42 0.90 -11.62
CA ALA A 82 43.71 0.21 -11.65
C ALA A 82 43.60 -1.25 -11.18
N ALA A 83 42.77 -1.54 -10.17
CA ALA A 83 42.60 -2.87 -9.60
C ALA A 83 41.93 -3.88 -10.55
N ILE A 84 41.13 -3.40 -11.52
CA ILE A 84 40.48 -4.25 -12.52
C ILE A 84 41.22 -4.31 -13.85
N ARG A 85 42.08 -3.32 -14.14
CA ARG A 85 42.75 -3.18 -15.45
C ARG A 85 43.53 -4.43 -15.87
N GLU A 86 44.19 -5.10 -14.92
CA GLU A 86 44.94 -6.34 -15.18
C GLU A 86 44.04 -7.54 -15.51
N LYS A 87 42.76 -7.48 -15.12
CA LYS A 87 41.76 -8.53 -15.38
C LYS A 87 41.02 -8.33 -16.71
N VAL A 88 41.15 -7.16 -17.34
CA VAL A 88 40.55 -6.87 -18.65
C VAL A 88 41.52 -7.36 -19.74
N PRO A 89 41.05 -8.15 -20.73
CA PRO A 89 41.83 -8.50 -21.91
C PRO A 89 42.45 -7.27 -22.57
N LYS A 90 43.71 -7.34 -22.99
CA LYS A 90 44.45 -6.14 -23.45
C LYS A 90 43.76 -5.42 -24.60
N ALA A 91 43.19 -6.16 -25.54
CA ALA A 91 42.46 -5.62 -26.69
C ALA A 91 41.09 -5.03 -26.31
N CYS A 92 40.59 -5.28 -25.10
CA CYS A 92 39.33 -4.76 -24.58
C CYS A 92 39.51 -3.57 -23.62
N GLN A 93 40.75 -3.19 -23.29
CA GLN A 93 41.00 -2.12 -22.32
C GLN A 93 40.48 -0.78 -22.84
N GLY A 94 39.55 -0.20 -22.09
CA GLY A 94 38.96 1.11 -22.37
C GLY A 94 38.49 1.76 -21.08
N THR A 95 37.69 2.81 -21.19
CA THR A 95 37.10 3.46 -20.02
C THR A 95 35.59 3.46 -20.13
N THR A 96 34.93 2.76 -19.22
CA THR A 96 33.47 2.69 -19.10
C THR A 96 32.92 3.93 -18.41
N ARG A 97 31.76 4.42 -18.86
CA ARG A 97 30.95 5.43 -18.19
C ARG A 97 29.73 4.82 -17.52
N PHE A 98 29.31 5.45 -16.43
CA PHE A 98 28.14 5.12 -15.65
C PHE A 98 27.12 6.25 -15.76
N VAL A 99 25.87 5.90 -16.00
CA VAL A 99 24.73 6.81 -15.84
C VAL A 99 23.94 6.38 -14.61
N LEU A 100 23.57 7.35 -13.77
CA LEU A 100 22.78 7.08 -12.57
C LEU A 100 21.40 6.60 -13.01
N SER A 101 21.07 5.37 -12.65
CA SER A 101 19.84 4.69 -13.07
C SER A 101 19.26 3.84 -11.94
N GLY A 102 17.93 3.74 -11.86
CA GLY A 102 17.28 2.85 -10.91
C GLY A 102 15.90 2.44 -11.38
N GLU A 103 15.53 1.20 -11.06
CA GLU A 103 14.20 0.69 -11.32
C GLU A 103 13.33 0.86 -10.08
N ILE A 104 12.12 1.38 -10.25
CA ILE A 104 11.11 1.57 -9.19
C ILE A 104 9.87 0.75 -9.54
N SER A 105 9.39 -0.07 -8.59
CA SER A 105 8.18 -0.88 -8.76
C SER A 105 6.97 -0.19 -8.14
N CYS A 106 5.96 0.11 -8.96
CA CYS A 106 4.66 0.64 -8.51
C CYS A 106 3.60 -0.46 -8.49
N ILE A 107 2.93 -0.64 -7.35
CA ILE A 107 1.80 -1.57 -7.20
C ILE A 107 0.62 -0.82 -6.54
N TYR A 108 -0.45 -0.59 -7.29
CA TYR A 108 -1.57 0.25 -6.86
C TYR A 108 -2.86 -0.12 -7.59
N LYS A 109 -4.00 0.43 -7.16
CA LYS A 109 -5.28 0.29 -7.88
C LYS A 109 -5.58 1.49 -8.77
N LYS A 110 -5.97 1.21 -10.01
CA LYS A 110 -6.51 2.19 -10.96
C LYS A 110 -7.59 1.52 -11.82
N ASP A 111 -8.71 2.20 -12.02
CA ASP A 111 -9.85 1.73 -12.82
C ASP A 111 -10.37 0.34 -12.41
N GLY A 112 -10.38 0.06 -11.10
CA GLY A 112 -10.88 -1.21 -10.56
C GLY A 112 -9.96 -2.42 -10.75
N LYS A 113 -8.73 -2.23 -11.27
CA LYS A 113 -7.71 -3.28 -11.43
C LYS A 113 -6.46 -2.96 -10.60
N THR A 114 -5.78 -3.99 -10.11
CA THR A 114 -4.43 -3.84 -9.54
C THR A 114 -3.43 -3.71 -10.68
N ARG A 115 -2.74 -2.58 -10.69
CA ARG A 115 -1.68 -2.21 -11.62
C ARG A 115 -0.35 -2.53 -10.96
N LYS A 116 0.56 -3.14 -11.74
CA LYS A 116 1.91 -3.50 -11.34
C LYS A 116 2.81 -3.15 -12.49
N LEU A 117 3.66 -2.15 -12.29
CA LEU A 117 4.52 -1.58 -13.32
C LEU A 117 5.89 -1.33 -12.73
N HIS A 118 6.92 -1.47 -13.54
CA HIS A 118 8.23 -0.96 -13.20
C HIS A 118 8.60 0.18 -14.12
N HIS A 119 9.38 1.11 -13.59
CA HIS A 119 9.86 2.28 -14.31
C HIS A 119 11.35 2.44 -14.06
N LEU A 120 12.10 2.68 -15.13
CA LEU A 120 13.50 3.03 -15.08
C LEU A 120 13.63 4.55 -15.07
N VAL A 121 14.33 5.07 -14.07
CA VAL A 121 14.62 6.50 -13.94
C VAL A 121 16.11 6.72 -14.14
N LEU A 122 16.46 7.61 -15.06
CA LEU A 122 17.82 8.09 -15.25
C LEU A 122 17.96 9.48 -14.63
N MET A 123 19.04 9.69 -13.88
CA MET A 123 19.27 10.92 -13.13
C MET A 123 20.57 11.61 -13.57
N PRO A 124 20.58 12.94 -13.65
CA PRO A 124 21.75 13.68 -14.14
C PRO A 124 22.89 13.73 -13.11
N ASP A 125 22.57 13.74 -11.80
CA ASP A 125 23.56 13.93 -10.76
C ASP A 125 23.14 13.32 -9.41
N MET A 126 24.14 13.07 -8.56
CA MET A 126 23.97 12.42 -7.25
C MET A 126 23.11 13.23 -6.27
N GLU A 127 23.12 14.56 -6.35
CA GLU A 127 22.34 15.43 -5.46
C GLU A 127 20.85 15.30 -5.77
N SER A 128 20.50 15.24 -7.05
CA SER A 128 19.13 15.01 -7.51
C SER A 128 18.62 13.63 -7.07
N VAL A 129 19.48 12.61 -7.07
CA VAL A 129 19.15 11.29 -6.51
C VAL A 129 18.85 11.36 -5.02
N GLU A 130 19.59 12.14 -4.23
CA GLU A 130 19.31 12.31 -2.80
C GLU A 130 17.96 12.95 -2.55
N ARG A 131 17.63 14.00 -3.30
CA ARG A 131 16.32 14.66 -3.20
C ARG A 131 15.19 13.67 -3.53
N LEU A 132 15.37 12.86 -4.58
CA LEU A 132 14.39 11.84 -4.95
C LEU A 132 14.23 10.81 -3.84
N ASN A 133 15.34 10.30 -3.30
CA ASN A 133 15.32 9.30 -2.23
C ASN A 133 14.67 9.85 -0.95
N ALA A 134 14.93 11.11 -0.59
CA ALA A 134 14.27 11.76 0.54
C ALA A 134 12.75 11.86 0.35
N HIS A 135 12.27 12.06 -0.88
CA HIS A 135 10.84 12.04 -1.18
C HIS A 135 10.28 10.60 -1.13
N LEU A 136 10.93 9.64 -1.79
CA LEU A 136 10.44 8.27 -1.88
C LEU A 136 10.46 7.54 -0.52
N ASP A 137 11.41 7.82 0.36
CA ASP A 137 11.48 7.24 1.72
C ASP A 137 10.26 7.62 2.58
N ARG A 138 9.65 8.78 2.33
CA ARG A 138 8.38 9.20 2.97
C ARG A 138 7.18 8.37 2.50
N ILE A 139 7.28 7.77 1.31
CA ILE A 139 6.18 7.05 0.67
C ILE A 139 6.30 5.55 0.90
N GLY A 140 7.51 4.99 0.82
CA GLY A 140 7.72 3.55 0.97
C GLY A 140 9.16 3.21 1.32
N ASN A 141 9.39 1.92 1.58
CA ASN A 141 10.69 1.45 2.02
C ASN A 141 11.66 1.35 0.83
N ILE A 142 12.67 2.22 0.80
CA ILE A 142 13.76 2.22 -0.20
C ILE A 142 15.05 1.52 0.26
N THR A 143 15.07 0.98 1.49
CA THR A 143 16.28 0.41 2.13
C THR A 143 16.31 -1.12 2.15
N SER A 144 15.19 -1.78 1.83
CA SER A 144 15.06 -3.24 1.94
C SER A 144 15.42 -4.02 0.66
N ASP A 145 15.45 -3.32 -0.47
CA ASP A 145 15.74 -3.87 -1.80
C ASP A 145 16.28 -2.74 -2.69
N GLY A 146 17.14 -3.08 -3.66
CA GLY A 146 17.63 -2.14 -4.66
C GLY A 146 16.52 -1.58 -5.55
N ARG A 147 15.47 -2.38 -5.80
CA ARG A 147 14.22 -1.96 -6.44
C ARG A 147 13.12 -1.75 -5.40
N PRO A 148 12.83 -0.51 -4.98
CA PRO A 148 11.76 -0.24 -4.03
C PRO A 148 10.39 -0.61 -4.60
N ILE A 149 9.50 -1.11 -3.73
CA ILE A 149 8.10 -1.37 -4.04
C ILE A 149 7.25 -0.29 -3.39
N LEU A 150 6.61 0.54 -4.20
CA LEU A 150 5.81 1.67 -3.77
C LEU A 150 4.32 1.43 -4.09
N GLY A 151 3.47 1.76 -3.12
CA GLY A 151 2.02 1.77 -3.27
C GLY A 151 1.50 2.99 -4.04
N LEU A 152 2.23 3.47 -5.05
CA LEU A 152 2.04 4.78 -5.66
C LEU A 152 1.58 4.65 -7.12
N ASP A 153 0.65 5.53 -7.55
CA ASP A 153 0.27 5.63 -8.97
C ASP A 153 1.49 6.03 -9.82
N SER A 154 1.58 5.49 -11.03
CA SER A 154 2.70 5.78 -11.93
C SER A 154 2.72 7.23 -12.41
N ARG A 155 1.55 7.88 -12.51
CA ARG A 155 1.43 9.32 -12.78
C ARG A 155 2.04 10.14 -11.64
N ASP A 156 1.74 9.78 -10.39
CA ASP A 156 2.27 10.49 -9.21
C ASP A 156 3.77 10.25 -9.04
N LEU A 157 4.27 9.05 -9.35
CA LEU A 157 5.72 8.81 -9.38
C LEU A 157 6.42 9.71 -10.41
N LEU A 158 5.85 9.84 -11.62
CA LEU A 158 6.38 10.70 -12.66
C LEU A 158 6.38 12.17 -12.23
N GLU A 159 5.30 12.65 -11.60
CA GLU A 159 5.22 14.00 -11.04
C GLU A 159 6.35 14.24 -10.02
N ILE A 160 6.52 13.33 -9.05
CA ILE A 160 7.59 13.41 -8.03
C ILE A 160 8.97 13.48 -8.66
N VAL A 161 9.24 12.67 -9.69
CA VAL A 161 10.52 12.66 -10.39
C VAL A 161 10.76 14.01 -11.07
N LEU A 162 9.77 14.53 -11.80
CA LEU A 162 9.87 15.80 -12.52
C LEU A 162 9.97 17.02 -11.59
N GLU A 163 9.24 17.02 -10.47
CA GLU A 163 9.34 18.05 -9.43
C GLU A 163 10.71 18.06 -8.74
N THR A 164 11.30 16.87 -8.59
CA THR A 164 12.62 16.72 -7.97
C THR A 164 13.74 17.19 -8.89
N GLU A 165 13.64 16.84 -10.18
CA GLU A 165 14.62 17.16 -11.21
C GLU A 165 14.00 17.09 -12.61
N GLU A 166 13.83 18.25 -13.24
CA GLU A 166 13.23 18.37 -14.59
C GLU A 166 14.07 17.68 -15.67
N ARG A 167 15.40 17.54 -15.47
CA ARG A 167 16.31 16.84 -16.40
C ARG A 167 16.30 15.31 -16.22
N ALA A 168 15.55 14.78 -15.27
CA ALA A 168 15.41 13.34 -15.09
C ALA A 168 14.71 12.72 -16.29
N PHE A 169 15.09 11.50 -16.66
CA PHE A 169 14.48 10.80 -17.79
C PHE A 169 13.77 9.54 -17.31
N PHE A 170 12.47 9.47 -17.62
CA PHE A 170 11.57 8.44 -17.10
C PHE A 170 11.16 7.48 -18.22
N ILE A 171 11.40 6.19 -18.01
CA ILE A 171 11.16 5.14 -19.01
C ILE A 171 10.30 4.04 -18.37
N PRO A 172 9.05 3.83 -18.82
CA PRO A 172 8.30 2.62 -18.49
C PRO A 172 9.08 1.38 -18.91
N ALA A 173 9.40 0.51 -17.94
CA ALA A 173 10.30 -0.61 -18.13
C ALA A 173 9.55 -1.86 -18.60
N HIS A 174 10.22 -2.69 -19.42
CA HIS A 174 9.77 -4.01 -19.95
C HIS A 174 8.25 -4.10 -20.21
N ILE A 175 7.76 -3.20 -21.07
CA ILE A 175 6.33 -2.85 -21.24
C ILE A 175 5.35 -3.99 -21.61
N TRP A 176 5.82 -5.22 -21.85
CA TRP A 176 4.98 -6.34 -22.29
C TRP A 176 4.82 -7.50 -21.32
N THR A 177 5.66 -7.61 -20.29
CA THR A 177 5.63 -8.82 -19.45
C THR A 177 4.25 -8.99 -18.80
N PRO A 178 3.75 -10.23 -18.61
CA PRO A 178 2.33 -10.40 -18.24
C PRO A 178 1.94 -9.71 -16.92
N TRP A 179 2.83 -9.66 -15.92
CA TRP A 179 2.49 -9.27 -14.54
C TRP A 179 3.04 -7.93 -14.07
N PHE A 180 4.12 -7.41 -14.66
CA PHE A 180 4.82 -6.22 -14.15
C PHE A 180 5.17 -5.29 -15.31
N SER A 181 4.17 -4.84 -16.06
CA SER A 181 4.42 -3.99 -17.21
C SER A 181 3.25 -3.08 -17.55
N LEU A 182 3.54 -2.13 -18.44
CA LEU A 182 2.59 -1.13 -18.91
C LEU A 182 1.47 -1.72 -19.77
N PHE A 183 1.76 -2.66 -20.69
CA PHE A 183 0.78 -3.23 -21.64
C PHE A 183 0.57 -4.74 -21.45
N GLY A 184 1.12 -5.34 -20.40
CA GLY A 184 1.01 -6.76 -20.10
C GLY A 184 -0.42 -7.27 -19.95
N SER A 185 -0.62 -8.56 -20.24
CA SER A 185 -1.94 -9.20 -20.29
C SER A 185 -2.69 -9.28 -18.94
N LYS A 186 -2.01 -9.07 -17.80
CA LYS A 186 -2.65 -9.11 -16.46
C LYS A 186 -2.75 -7.74 -15.81
N SER A 187 -1.63 -7.01 -15.69
CA SER A 187 -1.56 -5.72 -14.99
C SER A 187 -1.67 -4.50 -15.91
N GLY A 188 -1.47 -4.69 -17.22
CA GLY A 188 -1.28 -3.63 -18.19
C GLY A 188 -2.55 -2.90 -18.63
N PHE A 189 -2.34 -1.71 -19.15
CA PHE A 189 -3.30 -0.81 -19.78
C PHE A 189 -3.41 -1.13 -21.28
N ASP A 190 -4.42 -0.56 -21.93
CA ASP A 190 -4.55 -0.59 -23.39
C ASP A 190 -3.98 0.69 -24.03
N HIS A 191 -3.87 1.77 -23.25
CA HIS A 191 -3.36 3.08 -23.67
C HIS A 191 -2.41 3.67 -22.62
N LEU A 192 -1.41 4.46 -23.05
CA LEU A 192 -0.43 5.09 -22.15
C LEU A 192 -1.10 6.15 -21.26
N GLU A 193 -2.06 6.88 -21.81
CA GLU A 193 -2.79 7.96 -21.15
C GLU A 193 -3.61 7.47 -19.96
N GLU A 194 -4.05 6.21 -19.95
CA GLU A 194 -4.70 5.60 -18.77
C GLU A 194 -3.74 5.48 -17.59
N CYS A 195 -2.45 5.27 -17.88
CA CYS A 195 -1.41 5.15 -16.87
C CYS A 195 -0.97 6.53 -16.35
N PHE A 196 -0.56 7.42 -17.25
CA PHE A 196 0.10 8.68 -16.90
C PHE A 196 -0.77 9.94 -16.98
N GLY A 197 -2.01 9.83 -17.49
CA GLY A 197 -2.96 10.93 -17.54
C GLY A 197 -2.41 12.17 -18.26
N ASP A 198 -2.48 13.30 -17.58
CA ASP A 198 -2.00 14.62 -18.02
C ASP A 198 -0.48 14.66 -18.27
N LEU A 199 0.29 13.80 -17.61
CA LEU A 199 1.75 13.75 -17.72
C LEU A 199 2.26 12.80 -18.81
N SER A 200 1.36 12.15 -19.57
CA SER A 200 1.73 11.24 -20.67
C SER A 200 2.65 11.88 -21.72
N CYS A 201 2.57 13.20 -21.92
CA CYS A 201 3.43 13.94 -22.84
C CYS A 201 4.91 14.00 -22.44
N HIS A 202 5.24 13.68 -21.20
CA HIS A 202 6.62 13.61 -20.69
C HIS A 202 7.28 12.23 -20.90
N ILE A 203 6.53 11.24 -21.39
CA ILE A 203 7.08 9.93 -21.74
C ILE A 203 7.55 9.97 -23.20
N HIS A 204 8.84 9.77 -23.42
CA HIS A 204 9.44 9.82 -24.76
C HIS A 204 10.02 8.47 -25.22
N ALA A 205 10.37 7.60 -24.29
CA ALA A 205 10.94 6.30 -24.57
C ALA A 205 10.21 5.19 -23.79
N LEU A 206 10.18 3.98 -24.35
CA LEU A 206 9.60 2.79 -23.75
C LEU A 206 10.59 1.63 -23.88
N GLU A 207 10.82 0.89 -22.80
CA GLU A 207 11.68 -0.29 -22.82
C GLU A 207 10.88 -1.56 -23.14
N THR A 208 11.26 -2.26 -24.20
CA THR A 208 10.52 -3.41 -24.74
C THR A 208 10.64 -4.67 -23.88
N GLY A 209 11.81 -4.89 -23.29
CA GLY A 209 12.15 -6.07 -22.50
C GLY A 209 12.38 -7.35 -23.33
N LEU A 210 12.94 -8.37 -22.68
CA LEU A 210 13.56 -9.58 -23.27
C LEU A 210 12.64 -10.56 -24.02
N SER A 211 11.39 -10.20 -24.31
CA SER A 211 10.41 -11.10 -24.94
C SER A 211 9.68 -10.46 -26.13
N SER A 212 10.12 -9.27 -26.54
CA SER A 212 9.62 -8.56 -27.72
C SER A 212 10.75 -7.81 -28.41
N ASP A 213 10.59 -7.55 -29.70
CA ASP A 213 11.56 -6.80 -30.50
C ASP A 213 10.88 -5.66 -31.28
N PRO A 214 11.63 -4.75 -31.93
CA PRO A 214 11.04 -3.64 -32.67
C PRO A 214 10.07 -4.08 -33.79
N PRO A 215 10.34 -5.12 -34.60
CA PRO A 215 9.35 -5.66 -35.54
C PRO A 215 8.02 -6.05 -34.90
N MET A 216 8.01 -6.75 -33.76
CA MET A 216 6.77 -7.10 -33.07
C MET A 216 6.00 -5.84 -32.65
N ASN A 217 6.71 -4.92 -31.99
CA ASN A 217 6.16 -3.69 -31.42
C ASN A 217 5.59 -2.73 -32.47
N ARG A 218 6.29 -2.56 -33.61
CA ARG A 218 5.91 -1.61 -34.67
C ARG A 218 4.74 -2.06 -35.54
N ARG A 219 4.11 -3.17 -35.19
CA ARG A 219 2.77 -3.56 -35.68
C ARG A 219 1.64 -2.78 -35.02
N TRP A 220 1.92 -2.03 -33.95
CA TRP A 220 0.94 -1.19 -33.27
C TRP A 220 1.25 0.30 -33.45
N SER A 221 0.36 1.03 -34.12
CA SER A 221 0.55 2.44 -34.44
C SER A 221 0.68 3.36 -33.23
N ALA A 222 0.11 2.99 -32.08
CA ALA A 222 0.17 3.81 -30.88
C ALA A 222 1.61 3.98 -30.36
N LEU A 223 2.51 3.06 -30.70
CA LEU A 223 3.92 3.14 -30.31
C LEU A 223 4.76 4.02 -31.23
N ASP A 224 4.22 4.48 -32.37
CA ASP A 224 4.96 5.26 -33.38
C ASP A 224 5.53 6.57 -32.82
N GLY A 225 4.83 7.19 -31.87
CA GLY A 225 5.24 8.44 -31.22
C GLY A 225 6.37 8.27 -30.19
N PHE A 226 6.70 7.04 -29.81
CA PHE A 226 7.70 6.75 -28.78
C PHE A 226 8.96 6.11 -29.37
N LEU A 227 10.09 6.43 -28.76
CA LEU A 227 11.33 5.72 -29.02
C LEU A 227 11.31 4.37 -28.28
N LEU A 228 11.70 3.30 -28.96
CA LEU A 228 11.87 1.99 -28.31
C LEU A 228 13.33 1.85 -27.91
N VAL A 229 13.56 1.61 -26.62
CA VAL A 229 14.87 1.32 -26.05
C VAL A 229 14.92 -0.14 -25.63
N SER A 230 16.12 -0.72 -25.63
CA SER A 230 16.34 -2.12 -25.29
C SER A 230 17.51 -2.20 -24.30
N ASN A 231 17.32 -2.89 -23.19
CA ASN A 231 18.29 -2.93 -22.09
C ASN A 231 18.35 -4.31 -21.48
N SER A 232 19.53 -4.68 -20.97
CA SER A 232 19.76 -6.05 -20.55
C SER A 232 18.90 -6.48 -19.37
N ASP A 233 18.50 -5.61 -18.44
CA ASP A 233 17.97 -6.02 -17.13
C ASP A 233 18.94 -7.01 -16.43
N ALA A 234 20.21 -6.61 -16.35
CA ALA A 234 21.29 -7.48 -15.91
C ALA A 234 21.22 -7.77 -14.40
N HIS A 235 20.92 -9.03 -14.07
CA HIS A 235 20.99 -9.59 -12.73
C HIS A 235 22.37 -10.24 -12.40
N SER A 236 23.31 -10.18 -13.34
CA SER A 236 24.70 -10.60 -13.16
C SER A 236 25.59 -9.92 -14.22
N PRO A 237 26.87 -9.59 -13.92
CA PRO A 237 27.72 -8.85 -14.86
C PRO A 237 27.88 -9.51 -16.25
N SER A 238 27.87 -10.84 -16.32
CA SER A 238 28.01 -11.57 -17.60
C SER A 238 26.83 -11.41 -18.56
N LYS A 239 25.69 -10.93 -18.06
CA LYS A 239 24.45 -10.73 -18.83
C LYS A 239 24.34 -9.32 -19.43
N LEU A 240 25.28 -8.43 -19.15
CA LEU A 240 25.36 -7.11 -19.79
C LEU A 240 25.45 -7.24 -21.32
N GLY A 241 24.80 -6.31 -22.02
CA GLY A 241 24.86 -6.21 -23.48
C GLY A 241 24.12 -7.31 -24.25
N ARG A 242 23.31 -8.15 -23.58
CA ARG A 242 22.36 -9.04 -24.28
C ARG A 242 21.25 -8.25 -24.97
N GLU A 243 20.96 -7.07 -24.43
CA GLU A 243 20.17 -6.00 -25.02
C GLU A 243 20.89 -4.68 -24.72
N ALA A 244 20.88 -3.75 -25.66
CA ALA A 244 21.54 -2.46 -25.52
C ALA A 244 21.05 -1.46 -26.59
N ASN A 245 21.47 -0.20 -26.45
CA ASN A 245 21.10 0.91 -27.32
C ASN A 245 22.33 1.43 -28.08
N LEU A 246 22.14 1.82 -29.34
CA LEU A 246 23.18 2.32 -30.24
C LEU A 246 23.02 3.83 -30.42
N PHE A 247 24.09 4.59 -30.12
CA PHE A 247 24.10 6.05 -30.21
C PHE A 247 25.13 6.56 -31.23
N ASP A 248 24.76 7.63 -31.92
CA ASP A 248 25.61 8.52 -32.70
C ASP A 248 25.42 9.95 -32.16
N ALA A 249 25.89 10.16 -30.94
CA ALA A 249 25.75 11.39 -30.17
C ALA A 249 27.04 11.69 -29.39
N GLN A 250 27.13 12.89 -28.80
CA GLN A 250 28.20 13.17 -27.84
C GLN A 250 28.06 12.29 -26.60
N LEU A 251 29.19 11.89 -26.02
CA LEU A 251 29.24 11.03 -24.84
C LEU A 251 29.02 11.86 -23.57
N ASP A 252 27.79 12.33 -23.37
CA ASP A 252 27.34 13.03 -22.17
C ASP A 252 25.84 12.78 -21.93
N TYR A 253 25.38 13.00 -20.69
CA TYR A 253 23.99 12.75 -20.32
C TYR A 253 22.99 13.59 -21.15
N PRO A 254 23.16 14.92 -21.32
CA PRO A 254 22.20 15.73 -22.08
C PRO A 254 22.01 15.28 -23.53
N SER A 255 23.10 14.88 -24.21
CA SER A 255 23.04 14.41 -25.59
C SER A 255 22.37 13.05 -25.71
N MET A 256 22.59 12.16 -24.74
CA MET A 256 21.89 10.87 -24.66
C MET A 256 20.39 11.06 -24.44
N ILE A 257 19.99 11.92 -23.49
CA ILE A 257 18.57 12.20 -23.22
C ILE A 257 17.91 12.84 -24.44
N ARG A 258 18.56 13.80 -25.09
CA ARG A 258 18.04 14.40 -26.33
C ARG A 258 17.84 13.35 -27.41
N ALA A 259 18.83 12.49 -27.65
CA ALA A 259 18.73 11.42 -28.63
C ALA A 259 17.59 10.45 -28.31
N MET A 260 17.32 10.17 -27.03
CA MET A 260 16.18 9.36 -26.61
C MET A 260 14.83 10.10 -26.66
N THR A 261 14.84 11.43 -26.70
CA THR A 261 13.63 12.27 -26.72
C THR A 261 13.15 12.56 -28.15
N ASP A 262 14.04 13.02 -29.03
CA ASP A 262 13.70 13.43 -30.40
C ASP A 262 14.15 12.40 -31.47
N GLY A 263 14.87 11.36 -31.05
CA GLY A 263 15.40 10.32 -31.92
C GLY A 263 16.65 10.71 -32.71
N ASN A 264 17.14 11.96 -32.65
CA ASN A 264 18.33 12.41 -33.37
C ASN A 264 19.59 11.95 -32.65
N GLY A 265 20.41 11.14 -33.31
CA GLY A 265 21.57 10.50 -32.69
C GLY A 265 21.26 9.18 -31.98
N PHE A 266 20.00 8.71 -32.00
CA PHE A 266 19.67 7.33 -31.66
C PHE A 266 19.61 6.49 -32.93
N VAL A 267 20.49 5.49 -33.03
CA VAL A 267 20.71 4.72 -34.27
C VAL A 267 19.80 3.49 -34.32
N GLY A 268 19.69 2.79 -33.20
CA GLY A 268 18.99 1.52 -33.12
C GLY A 268 19.26 0.77 -31.83
N THR A 269 18.84 -0.49 -31.78
CA THR A 269 18.97 -1.36 -30.61
C THR A 269 19.69 -2.67 -30.93
N ILE A 270 20.36 -3.23 -29.93
CA ILE A 270 20.80 -4.62 -29.89
C ILE A 270 19.71 -5.37 -29.13
N GLU A 271 19.18 -6.42 -29.74
CA GLU A 271 18.04 -7.18 -29.23
C GLU A 271 18.44 -8.60 -28.88
N PHE A 272 17.84 -9.10 -27.81
CA PHE A 272 17.76 -10.52 -27.54
C PHE A 272 16.71 -11.13 -28.47
N PHE A 273 16.89 -12.38 -28.91
CA PHE A 273 15.84 -13.04 -29.70
C PHE A 273 14.59 -13.19 -28.82
N PRO A 274 13.44 -12.61 -29.20
CA PRO A 274 12.28 -12.56 -28.32
C PRO A 274 11.76 -13.95 -27.98
N GLU A 275 11.98 -14.95 -28.85
CA GLU A 275 11.64 -16.36 -28.63
C GLU A 275 12.42 -17.01 -27.49
N GLU A 276 13.65 -16.55 -27.18
CA GLU A 276 14.35 -17.01 -25.98
C GLU A 276 13.68 -16.51 -24.70
N GLY A 277 12.92 -15.41 -24.80
CA GLY A 277 12.17 -14.81 -23.72
C GLY A 277 11.26 -15.81 -22.99
N LYS A 278 11.25 -15.72 -21.65
CA LYS A 278 10.48 -16.60 -20.76
C LYS A 278 8.98 -16.68 -21.05
N TYR A 279 8.43 -15.61 -21.62
CA TYR A 279 7.00 -15.39 -21.77
C TYR A 279 6.62 -15.05 -23.20
N HIS A 280 7.41 -15.50 -24.18
CA HIS A 280 7.15 -15.17 -25.58
C HIS A 280 5.82 -15.76 -26.09
N LEU A 281 5.66 -17.08 -26.03
CA LEU A 281 4.43 -17.78 -26.42
C LEU A 281 3.49 -18.00 -25.23
N ASP A 282 2.22 -18.25 -25.58
CA ASP A 282 1.24 -18.73 -24.61
C ASP A 282 1.62 -20.13 -24.15
N GLY A 283 1.37 -20.46 -22.88
CA GLY A 283 1.65 -21.81 -22.45
C GLY A 283 1.20 -22.21 -21.06
N HIS A 284 1.41 -23.50 -20.79
CA HIS A 284 1.16 -24.12 -19.50
C HIS A 284 2.32 -25.06 -19.14
N ARG A 285 3.21 -24.56 -18.29
CA ARG A 285 4.49 -25.19 -17.90
C ARG A 285 4.32 -26.62 -17.43
N LYS A 286 3.31 -26.89 -16.60
CA LYS A 286 3.07 -28.22 -16.00
C LYS A 286 2.71 -29.28 -17.04
N CYS A 287 2.12 -28.90 -18.17
CA CYS A 287 1.78 -29.82 -19.26
C CYS A 287 2.79 -29.77 -20.42
N GLY A 288 3.74 -28.82 -20.41
CA GLY A 288 4.66 -28.61 -21.54
C GLY A 288 3.98 -28.09 -22.81
N VAL A 289 2.77 -27.52 -22.69
CA VAL A 289 2.03 -26.94 -23.82
C VAL A 289 2.55 -25.54 -24.09
N ARG A 290 2.87 -25.27 -25.35
CA ARG A 290 3.19 -23.95 -25.90
C ARG A 290 2.36 -23.74 -27.17
N LEU A 291 1.73 -22.59 -27.32
CA LEU A 291 0.81 -22.29 -28.42
C LEU A 291 1.07 -20.89 -28.97
N GLU A 292 0.89 -20.75 -30.28
CA GLU A 292 0.81 -19.44 -30.91
C GLU A 292 -0.55 -18.76 -30.63
N PRO A 293 -0.66 -17.42 -30.75
CA PRO A 293 -1.88 -16.70 -30.41
C PRO A 293 -3.13 -17.22 -31.13
N ALA A 294 -3.00 -17.60 -32.41
CA ALA A 294 -4.10 -18.16 -33.19
C ALA A 294 -4.57 -19.53 -32.66
N GLU A 295 -3.64 -20.37 -32.19
CA GLU A 295 -3.95 -21.68 -31.61
C GLU A 295 -4.60 -21.52 -30.24
N THR A 296 -4.09 -20.62 -29.40
CA THR A 296 -4.70 -20.29 -28.11
C THR A 296 -6.13 -19.80 -28.26
N ARG A 297 -6.40 -18.94 -29.25
CA ARG A 297 -7.78 -18.50 -29.59
C ARG A 297 -8.64 -19.67 -30.04
N ALA A 298 -8.10 -20.60 -30.84
CA ALA A 298 -8.82 -21.81 -31.24
C ALA A 298 -9.16 -22.74 -30.06
N HIS A 299 -8.37 -22.70 -28.98
CA HIS A 299 -8.61 -23.43 -27.75
C HIS A 299 -9.33 -22.61 -26.65
N ASN A 300 -9.89 -21.45 -26.99
CA ASN A 300 -10.58 -20.54 -26.04
C ASN A 300 -9.71 -20.15 -24.82
N GLY A 301 -8.40 -20.03 -24.99
CA GLY A 301 -7.47 -19.70 -23.90
C GLY A 301 -7.23 -20.83 -22.89
N LEU A 302 -7.67 -22.05 -23.18
CA LEU A 302 -7.52 -23.21 -22.30
C LEU A 302 -6.45 -24.18 -22.81
N CYS A 303 -5.76 -24.82 -21.87
CA CYS A 303 -4.78 -25.84 -22.15
C CYS A 303 -5.46 -27.11 -22.69
N PRO A 304 -5.07 -27.61 -23.88
CA PRO A 304 -5.69 -28.78 -24.50
C PRO A 304 -5.51 -30.07 -23.69
N GLU A 305 -4.48 -30.15 -22.84
CA GLU A 305 -4.16 -31.34 -22.05
C GLU A 305 -4.96 -31.43 -20.74
N CYS A 306 -5.20 -30.31 -20.07
CA CYS A 306 -5.78 -30.31 -18.71
C CYS A 306 -7.01 -29.39 -18.53
N GLY A 307 -7.39 -28.64 -19.56
CA GLY A 307 -8.54 -27.72 -19.54
C GLY A 307 -8.37 -26.48 -18.66
N LYS A 308 -7.18 -26.25 -18.10
CA LYS A 308 -6.86 -25.08 -17.26
C LYS A 308 -6.47 -23.88 -18.13
N PRO A 309 -6.70 -22.62 -17.68
CA PRO A 309 -6.28 -21.43 -18.43
C PRO A 309 -4.77 -21.43 -18.76
N LEU A 310 -4.42 -20.93 -19.94
CA LEU A 310 -3.05 -20.71 -20.38
C LEU A 310 -2.51 -19.38 -19.84
N THR A 311 -1.21 -19.32 -19.54
CA THR A 311 -0.52 -18.05 -19.35
C THR A 311 -0.37 -17.38 -20.71
N VAL A 312 -0.99 -16.22 -20.89
CA VAL A 312 -0.92 -15.43 -22.13
C VAL A 312 0.45 -14.77 -22.24
N GLY A 313 1.18 -15.10 -23.31
CA GLY A 313 2.50 -14.60 -23.63
C GLY A 313 2.50 -13.22 -24.30
N VAL A 314 3.70 -12.67 -24.45
CA VAL A 314 3.96 -11.35 -25.02
C VAL A 314 3.52 -11.29 -26.48
N LEU A 315 3.78 -12.33 -27.28
CA LEU A 315 3.40 -12.34 -28.68
C LEU A 315 1.87 -12.21 -28.86
N HIS A 316 1.09 -12.89 -28.02
CA HIS A 316 -0.37 -12.79 -28.04
C HIS A 316 -0.83 -11.38 -27.67
N ARG A 317 -0.29 -10.81 -26.58
CA ARG A 317 -0.70 -9.48 -26.15
C ARG A 317 -0.37 -8.40 -27.17
N VAL A 318 0.79 -8.49 -27.83
CA VAL A 318 1.13 -7.61 -28.96
C VAL A 318 0.18 -7.83 -30.13
N ASP A 319 -0.15 -9.08 -30.49
CA ASP A 319 -1.09 -9.42 -31.56
C ASP A 319 -2.52 -8.92 -31.30
N GLU A 320 -2.93 -8.87 -30.03
CA GLU A 320 -4.23 -8.33 -29.60
C GLU A 320 -4.34 -6.81 -29.82
N LEU A 321 -3.27 -6.06 -29.54
CA LEU A 321 -3.25 -4.59 -29.67
C LEU A 321 -2.83 -4.12 -31.06
N ALA A 322 -2.12 -4.96 -31.83
CA ALA A 322 -1.61 -4.62 -33.15
C ALA A 322 -2.75 -4.28 -34.14
N ASP A 323 -2.59 -3.15 -34.83
CA ASP A 323 -3.50 -2.67 -35.87
C ASP A 323 -2.92 -2.86 -37.29
N ARG A 324 -1.70 -3.41 -37.40
CA ARG A 324 -0.99 -3.65 -38.65
C ARG A 324 -0.50 -5.09 -38.75
N THR A 325 -0.52 -5.63 -39.95
CA THR A 325 0.08 -6.94 -40.25
C THR A 325 1.59 -6.84 -40.47
N GLU A 326 2.06 -5.73 -41.05
CA GLU A 326 3.48 -5.49 -41.37
C GLU A 326 4.01 -4.32 -40.52
N PRO A 327 5.22 -4.44 -39.94
CA PRO A 327 5.76 -3.40 -39.07
C PRO A 327 6.30 -2.18 -39.82
N VAL A 328 6.21 -1.01 -39.18
CA VAL A 328 6.81 0.24 -39.67
C VAL A 328 8.05 0.58 -38.84
N LEU A 329 9.23 0.21 -39.34
CA LEU A 329 10.50 0.44 -38.65
C LEU A 329 11.06 1.84 -38.98
N SER A 330 11.39 2.62 -37.95
CA SER A 330 12.02 3.94 -38.05
C SER A 330 13.51 3.94 -37.66
N LYS A 331 13.98 2.90 -36.95
CA LYS A 331 15.35 2.73 -36.45
C LYS A 331 15.88 1.34 -36.78
N ALA A 332 17.20 1.19 -36.77
CA ALA A 332 17.84 -0.11 -36.97
C ALA A 332 17.68 -1.00 -35.73
N PHE A 333 17.78 -2.32 -35.89
CA PHE A 333 17.89 -3.26 -34.77
C PHE A 333 18.76 -4.44 -35.19
N LEU A 334 19.42 -5.08 -34.23
CA LEU A 334 20.31 -6.23 -34.43
C LEU A 334 20.02 -7.31 -33.40
N SER A 335 19.55 -8.48 -33.83
CA SER A 335 19.35 -9.62 -32.93
C SER A 335 20.63 -10.44 -32.79
N LEU A 336 21.17 -10.54 -31.57
CA LEU A 336 22.46 -11.19 -31.30
C LEU A 336 22.33 -12.37 -30.34
N ILE A 337 23.17 -13.38 -30.55
CA ILE A 337 23.39 -14.49 -29.61
C ILE A 337 24.71 -14.20 -28.88
N PRO A 338 24.75 -14.20 -27.53
CA PRO A 338 25.98 -13.97 -26.78
C PRO A 338 27.09 -14.95 -27.20
N LEU A 339 28.33 -14.46 -27.30
CA LEU A 339 29.46 -15.25 -27.81
C LEU A 339 29.70 -16.52 -26.97
N THR A 340 29.47 -16.45 -25.65
CA THR A 340 29.55 -17.61 -24.77
C THR A 340 28.52 -18.69 -25.09
N GLU A 341 27.32 -18.31 -25.54
CA GLU A 341 26.28 -19.26 -25.95
C GLU A 341 26.62 -19.89 -27.31
N ILE A 342 27.16 -19.11 -28.25
CA ILE A 342 27.70 -19.65 -29.52
C ILE A 342 28.80 -20.67 -29.24
N LEU A 343 29.78 -20.34 -28.39
CA LEU A 343 30.87 -21.26 -28.03
C LEU A 343 30.39 -22.49 -27.26
N SER A 344 29.39 -22.32 -26.38
CA SER A 344 28.71 -23.40 -25.66
C SER A 344 28.08 -24.40 -26.65
N GLU A 345 27.34 -23.89 -27.63
CA GLU A 345 26.81 -24.70 -28.73
C GLU A 345 27.95 -25.41 -29.46
N LEU A 346 28.97 -24.68 -29.92
CA LEU A 346 30.11 -25.23 -30.69
C LEU A 346 30.95 -26.28 -29.94
N PHE A 347 30.99 -26.24 -28.62
CA PHE A 347 31.70 -27.23 -27.80
C PHE A 347 30.80 -28.30 -27.17
N ALA A 348 29.47 -28.23 -27.35
CA ALA A 348 28.51 -29.14 -26.72
C ALA A 348 28.69 -29.25 -25.21
N CYS A 349 29.01 -28.14 -24.55
CA CYS A 349 29.12 -28.06 -23.10
C CYS A 349 28.57 -26.72 -22.61
N GLY A 350 28.20 -26.61 -21.34
CA GLY A 350 27.54 -25.41 -20.83
C GLY A 350 28.39 -24.14 -20.95
N PRO A 351 27.76 -22.95 -20.97
CA PRO A 351 28.44 -21.66 -21.22
C PRO A 351 29.44 -21.27 -20.13
N THR A 352 29.36 -21.87 -18.94
CA THR A 352 30.29 -21.68 -17.82
C THR A 352 31.43 -22.70 -17.79
N ALA A 353 31.47 -23.63 -18.75
CA ALA A 353 32.53 -24.64 -18.81
C ALA A 353 33.90 -23.98 -19.03
N LYS A 354 34.94 -24.48 -18.34
CA LYS A 354 36.30 -23.93 -18.41
C LYS A 354 36.82 -23.79 -19.86
N LYS A 355 36.43 -24.72 -20.75
CA LYS A 355 36.79 -24.67 -22.17
C LYS A 355 36.15 -23.47 -22.89
N VAL A 356 34.85 -23.22 -22.67
CA VAL A 356 34.13 -22.06 -23.23
C VAL A 356 34.72 -20.76 -22.71
N VAL A 357 34.91 -20.65 -21.38
CA VAL A 357 35.49 -19.46 -20.77
C VAL A 357 36.90 -19.17 -21.29
N SER A 358 37.74 -20.20 -21.41
CA SER A 358 39.10 -20.04 -21.95
C SER A 358 39.09 -19.57 -23.41
N ALA A 359 38.24 -20.16 -24.25
CA ALA A 359 38.11 -19.76 -25.65
C ALA A 359 37.55 -18.34 -25.80
N TYR A 360 36.58 -17.97 -24.95
CA TYR A 360 36.03 -16.63 -24.90
C TYR A 360 37.11 -15.59 -24.56
N GLU A 361 37.90 -15.81 -23.49
CA GLU A 361 38.99 -14.89 -23.12
C GLU A 361 40.09 -14.82 -24.20
N GLU A 362 40.39 -15.92 -24.89
CA GLU A 362 41.36 -15.94 -25.98
C GLU A 362 40.89 -15.12 -27.18
N LEU A 363 39.62 -15.26 -27.58
CA LEU A 363 39.01 -14.46 -28.64
C LEU A 363 39.00 -12.97 -28.28
N LEU A 364 38.65 -12.63 -27.04
CA LEU A 364 38.68 -11.24 -26.59
C LEU A 364 40.08 -10.62 -26.58
N ASN A 365 41.11 -11.40 -26.27
CA ASN A 365 42.50 -10.92 -26.32
C ASN A 365 43.01 -10.72 -27.74
N THR A 366 42.53 -11.51 -28.70
CA THR A 366 42.97 -11.47 -30.10
C THR A 366 42.18 -10.50 -30.95
N LEU A 367 40.84 -10.53 -30.86
CA LEU A 367 39.92 -9.80 -31.75
C LEU A 367 39.32 -8.54 -31.12
N GLY A 368 39.37 -8.39 -29.79
CA GLY A 368 38.78 -7.26 -29.07
C GLY A 368 37.42 -7.59 -28.43
N PRO A 369 36.64 -6.57 -28.03
CA PRO A 369 35.39 -6.73 -27.29
C PRO A 369 34.31 -7.56 -27.99
N GLU A 370 33.46 -8.24 -27.21
CA GLU A 370 32.46 -9.19 -27.71
C GLU A 370 31.52 -8.60 -28.76
N LEU A 371 30.90 -7.43 -28.50
CA LEU A 371 29.95 -6.84 -29.44
C LEU A 371 30.62 -6.47 -30.76
N GLN A 372 31.88 -6.04 -30.74
CA GLN A 372 32.64 -5.79 -31.97
C GLN A 372 32.89 -7.10 -32.75
N ILE A 373 33.24 -8.19 -32.07
CA ILE A 373 33.36 -9.52 -32.70
C ILE A 373 32.04 -9.92 -33.36
N LEU A 374 30.92 -9.76 -32.65
CA LEU A 374 29.61 -10.18 -33.14
C LEU A 374 29.09 -9.31 -34.29
N MET A 375 29.39 -8.02 -34.31
CA MET A 375 28.79 -7.06 -35.27
C MET A 375 29.75 -6.59 -36.38
N GLU A 376 31.00 -6.26 -36.05
CA GLU A 376 31.86 -5.43 -36.89
C GLU A 376 33.05 -6.19 -37.48
N ILE A 377 33.67 -7.10 -36.71
CA ILE A 377 34.90 -7.79 -37.15
C ILE A 377 34.62 -8.61 -38.42
N PRO A 378 35.49 -8.54 -39.45
CA PRO A 378 35.34 -9.33 -40.67
C PRO A 378 35.36 -10.84 -40.41
N LEU A 379 34.57 -11.59 -41.19
CA LEU A 379 34.42 -13.04 -41.04
C LEU A 379 35.76 -13.79 -41.23
N GLU A 380 36.67 -13.25 -42.04
CA GLU A 380 38.00 -13.80 -42.29
C GLU A 380 38.87 -13.76 -41.03
N ALA A 381 38.85 -12.64 -40.29
CA ALA A 381 39.59 -12.51 -39.04
C ALA A 381 39.02 -13.42 -37.94
N ILE A 382 37.70 -13.61 -37.92
CA ILE A 382 37.02 -14.55 -37.01
C ILE A 382 37.45 -16.00 -37.29
N GLU A 383 37.57 -16.38 -38.56
CA GLU A 383 38.03 -17.72 -38.96
C GLU A 383 39.49 -17.97 -38.56
N GLU A 384 40.36 -16.97 -38.74
CA GLU A 384 41.77 -17.08 -38.34
C GLU A 384 41.93 -17.29 -36.82
N ALA A 385 41.12 -16.62 -36.00
CA ALA A 385 41.23 -16.69 -34.54
C ALA A 385 40.43 -17.84 -33.90
N GLY A 386 39.24 -18.17 -34.42
CA GLY A 386 38.31 -19.12 -33.80
C GLY A 386 37.87 -20.29 -34.69
N GLY A 387 38.39 -20.37 -35.92
CA GLY A 387 38.14 -21.46 -36.86
C GLY A 387 36.85 -21.30 -37.68
N PHE A 388 36.71 -22.19 -38.67
CA PHE A 388 35.62 -22.14 -39.65
C PHE A 388 34.22 -22.23 -39.02
N LEU A 389 34.03 -23.09 -38.00
CA LEU A 389 32.73 -23.26 -37.35
C LEU A 389 32.27 -21.98 -36.63
N LEU A 390 33.18 -21.23 -36.01
CA LEU A 390 32.84 -19.95 -35.38
C LEU A 390 32.47 -18.89 -36.42
N LYS A 391 33.22 -18.83 -37.53
CA LYS A 391 32.88 -17.96 -38.68
C LYS A 391 31.47 -18.27 -39.20
N GLU A 392 31.16 -19.54 -39.47
CA GLU A 392 29.85 -19.92 -40.00
C GLU A 392 28.73 -19.64 -38.98
N ALA A 393 28.98 -19.85 -37.69
CA ALA A 393 28.05 -19.52 -36.62
C ALA A 393 27.71 -18.02 -36.60
N ILE A 394 28.73 -17.15 -36.56
CA ILE A 394 28.54 -15.69 -36.56
C ILE A 394 27.92 -15.21 -37.87
N LYS A 395 28.29 -15.80 -39.01
CA LYS A 395 27.68 -15.50 -40.31
C LYS A 395 26.18 -15.83 -40.31
N ARG A 396 25.78 -17.01 -39.84
CA ARG A 396 24.37 -17.44 -39.73
C ARG A 396 23.58 -16.49 -38.84
N MET A 397 24.13 -16.12 -37.68
CA MET A 397 23.52 -15.15 -36.77
C MET A 397 23.34 -13.79 -37.46
N ARG A 398 24.39 -13.22 -38.08
CA ARG A 398 24.33 -11.92 -38.79
C ARG A 398 23.33 -11.92 -39.95
N GLU A 399 23.07 -13.08 -40.55
CA GLU A 399 22.08 -13.26 -41.63
C GLU A 399 20.67 -13.62 -41.11
N GLY A 400 20.48 -13.74 -39.78
CA GLY A 400 19.21 -14.14 -39.17
C GLY A 400 18.83 -15.61 -39.41
N ARG A 401 19.77 -16.46 -39.82
CA ARG A 401 19.56 -17.90 -40.06
C ARG A 401 19.74 -18.68 -38.76
N VAL A 402 18.76 -18.58 -37.87
CA VAL A 402 18.75 -19.22 -36.54
C VAL A 402 17.63 -20.27 -36.40
N ILE A 403 17.79 -21.20 -35.48
CA ILE A 403 16.80 -22.22 -35.10
C ILE A 403 16.21 -21.80 -33.76
N LEU A 404 14.89 -21.63 -33.72
CA LEU A 404 14.17 -21.07 -32.58
C LEU A 404 13.31 -22.14 -31.90
N GLU A 405 13.45 -22.30 -30.59
CA GLU A 405 12.52 -23.01 -29.73
C GLU A 405 11.94 -22.02 -28.71
N PRO A 406 10.72 -21.51 -28.92
CA PRO A 406 10.20 -20.42 -28.09
C PRO A 406 9.97 -20.81 -26.63
N GLY A 407 10.25 -19.86 -25.74
CA GLY A 407 9.94 -19.90 -24.33
C GLY A 407 8.45 -19.63 -24.04
N PHE A 408 7.99 -20.12 -22.89
CA PHE A 408 6.60 -20.02 -22.46
C PHE A 408 6.48 -20.20 -20.95
N ASP A 409 5.45 -19.58 -20.34
CA ASP A 409 5.07 -19.74 -18.94
C ASP A 409 6.27 -19.76 -17.96
N GLY A 410 7.23 -18.85 -18.18
CA GLY A 410 8.39 -18.57 -17.34
C GLY A 410 9.61 -19.47 -17.57
N GLN A 411 9.58 -20.29 -18.62
CA GLN A 411 10.74 -21.04 -19.12
C GLN A 411 11.38 -20.29 -20.29
N TYR A 412 12.69 -20.07 -20.23
CA TYR A 412 13.45 -19.53 -21.36
C TYR A 412 13.36 -20.48 -22.57
N GLY A 413 13.24 -19.91 -23.75
CA GLY A 413 13.41 -20.61 -25.01
C GLY A 413 14.87 -20.96 -25.28
N ARG A 414 15.13 -21.52 -26.46
CA ARG A 414 16.48 -21.84 -26.94
C ARG A 414 16.65 -21.34 -28.36
N VAL A 415 17.82 -20.78 -28.63
CA VAL A 415 18.25 -20.44 -29.98
C VAL A 415 19.51 -21.21 -30.30
N GLY A 416 19.53 -21.82 -31.49
CA GLY A 416 20.67 -22.57 -32.00
C GLY A 416 21.04 -22.13 -33.41
N LEU A 417 22.27 -22.40 -33.82
CA LEU A 417 22.81 -22.07 -35.14
C LEU A 417 22.97 -23.30 -36.03
N PHE A 418 23.02 -24.50 -35.44
CA PHE A 418 23.20 -25.76 -36.15
C PHE A 418 22.21 -26.83 -35.71
N GLN A 419 21.81 -27.71 -36.64
CA GLN A 419 21.17 -28.97 -36.26
C GLN A 419 22.25 -29.97 -35.80
N ASP A 420 21.94 -30.82 -34.81
CA ASP A 420 22.89 -31.78 -34.22
C ASP A 420 23.62 -32.64 -35.27
N LYS A 421 22.90 -33.06 -36.33
CA LYS A 421 23.46 -33.88 -37.43
C LYS A 421 24.33 -33.08 -38.41
N GLU A 422 24.05 -31.79 -38.60
CA GLU A 422 24.78 -30.89 -39.52
C GLU A 422 26.15 -30.53 -38.95
N ARG A 423 26.21 -30.32 -37.63
CA ARG A 423 27.45 -29.99 -36.92
C ARG A 423 28.49 -31.11 -36.99
N ALA A 424 28.09 -32.36 -36.81
CA ALA A 424 29.00 -33.51 -36.91
C ALA A 424 29.57 -33.68 -38.32
N ALA A 425 28.80 -33.36 -39.36
CA ALA A 425 29.24 -33.41 -40.75
C ALA A 425 30.25 -32.30 -41.10
N LEU A 426 30.03 -31.08 -40.60
CA LEU A 426 30.93 -29.94 -40.80
C LEU A 426 32.22 -30.05 -39.97
N ALA A 427 32.16 -30.63 -38.77
CA ALA A 427 33.34 -30.93 -37.96
C ALA A 427 34.22 -32.04 -38.57
N GLY A 428 33.64 -32.95 -39.36
CA GLY A 428 34.35 -34.08 -39.97
C GLY A 428 35.19 -33.73 -41.21
N GLN A 429 35.08 -32.52 -41.79
CA GLN A 429 35.78 -32.15 -43.02
C GLN A 429 37.12 -31.42 -42.82
N MET A 430 37.50 -30.99 -41.61
CA MET A 430 38.79 -30.35 -41.35
C MET A 430 39.28 -30.64 -39.92
N THR A 431 40.51 -31.16 -39.80
CA THR A 431 41.12 -31.56 -38.52
C THR A 431 41.42 -30.37 -37.61
N LEU A 432 40.89 -30.36 -36.39
CA LEU A 432 41.57 -29.77 -35.23
C LEU A 432 41.07 -30.36 -33.90
N PHE A 433 42.05 -30.82 -33.11
CA PHE A 433 42.00 -31.42 -31.76
C PHE A 433 41.73 -32.93 -31.65
N HIS A 434 42.79 -33.66 -31.26
CA HIS A 434 42.75 -34.98 -30.64
C HIS A 434 41.96 -34.93 -29.33
N LEU A 435 41.01 -35.86 -29.11
CA LEU A 435 40.68 -36.51 -27.83
C LEU A 435 39.60 -37.62 -28.05
N PRO A 436 39.51 -38.63 -27.16
CA PRO A 436 38.80 -39.90 -27.38
C PRO A 436 37.29 -39.84 -27.07
N GLU A 437 36.57 -40.74 -27.73
CA GLU A 437 35.11 -40.90 -27.72
C GLU A 437 34.54 -41.36 -26.37
N SER A 438 33.34 -40.86 -26.02
CA SER A 438 32.41 -41.58 -25.15
C SER A 438 30.99 -41.46 -25.67
N GLU A 439 30.30 -42.61 -25.67
CA GLU A 439 29.01 -42.93 -26.26
C GLU A 439 27.83 -42.14 -25.67
N THR A 440 26.81 -41.88 -26.50
CA THR A 440 25.50 -41.37 -26.08
C THR A 440 24.41 -42.38 -26.42
N GLU A 441 23.58 -42.68 -25.42
CA GLU A 441 22.43 -43.58 -25.49
C GLU A 441 21.24 -42.96 -26.24
N GLU A 442 20.59 -43.77 -27.07
CA GLU A 442 19.39 -43.47 -27.85
C GLU A 442 18.12 -43.33 -26.99
N ARG A 443 17.17 -42.50 -27.43
CA ARG A 443 15.75 -42.61 -27.06
C ARG A 443 14.83 -42.61 -28.28
N SER A 444 13.88 -43.54 -28.20
CA SER A 444 12.94 -44.07 -29.20
C SER A 444 11.72 -43.16 -29.49
N PRO A 445 10.87 -43.49 -30.49
CA PRO A 445 10.17 -42.52 -31.33
C PRO A 445 8.75 -42.12 -30.87
N ARG A 446 8.30 -40.97 -31.39
CA ARG A 446 6.94 -40.39 -31.26
C ARG A 446 5.89 -41.19 -32.03
N LEU A 447 4.71 -41.33 -31.43
CA LEU A 447 3.48 -41.89 -32.00
C LEU A 447 2.60 -40.78 -32.61
N GLU A 448 2.03 -41.06 -33.78
CA GLU A 448 1.06 -40.22 -34.50
C GLU A 448 -0.31 -40.17 -33.81
N VAL A 449 -0.94 -38.98 -33.81
CA VAL A 449 -2.28 -38.74 -33.27
C VAL A 449 -3.28 -38.51 -34.40
N LYS A 450 -4.42 -39.21 -34.33
CA LYS A 450 -5.58 -39.10 -35.21
C LYS A 450 -6.52 -37.97 -34.76
N GLU A 451 -7.03 -37.21 -35.73
CA GLU A 451 -8.09 -36.20 -35.57
C GLU A 451 -9.46 -36.81 -35.19
N PRO A 452 -10.27 -36.08 -34.41
CA PRO A 452 -11.71 -36.17 -34.54
C PRO A 452 -12.44 -34.80 -34.67
N VAL A 453 -13.15 -34.70 -35.78
CA VAL A 453 -14.51 -34.15 -36.03
C VAL A 453 -15.14 -33.20 -34.98
N ARG A 454 -15.42 -31.98 -35.46
CA ARG A 454 -16.14 -30.86 -34.83
C ARG A 454 -17.64 -31.16 -34.64
N GLN A 455 -18.20 -30.72 -33.51
CA GLN A 455 -19.64 -30.45 -33.35
C GLN A 455 -19.85 -29.02 -32.81
N ASN A 456 -20.63 -28.25 -33.56
CA ASN A 456 -21.04 -26.89 -33.27
C ASN A 456 -22.04 -26.85 -32.10
N LEU A 457 -21.77 -26.06 -31.08
CA LEU A 457 -22.79 -25.56 -30.16
C LEU A 457 -22.59 -24.06 -29.92
N SER A 458 -23.69 -23.36 -30.16
CA SER A 458 -23.92 -21.92 -30.18
C SER A 458 -23.71 -21.24 -28.83
N SER A 459 -23.14 -20.04 -28.90
CA SER A 459 -22.96 -19.06 -27.82
C SER A 459 -24.28 -18.46 -27.32
N PRO A 460 -24.39 -18.16 -26.02
CA PRO A 460 -25.30 -17.14 -25.49
C PRO A 460 -24.47 -15.93 -25.01
N HIS A 461 -24.56 -14.80 -25.71
CA HIS A 461 -25.42 -13.67 -25.36
C HIS A 461 -24.84 -12.75 -24.27
N THR A 462 -24.12 -11.75 -24.77
CA THR A 462 -23.86 -10.45 -24.18
C THR A 462 -25.17 -9.83 -23.68
N LEU A 463 -25.28 -9.61 -22.37
CA LEU A 463 -26.35 -8.79 -21.78
C LEU A 463 -25.78 -7.43 -21.42
N SER A 464 -25.85 -6.51 -22.40
CA SER A 464 -25.87 -5.08 -22.15
C SER A 464 -27.33 -4.61 -22.19
N SER A 465 -27.80 -3.95 -21.14
CA SER A 465 -29.04 -3.16 -21.15
C SER A 465 -29.05 -2.19 -19.96
N PRO A 466 -29.87 -1.12 -19.97
CA PRO A 466 -29.39 0.25 -19.88
C PRO A 466 -29.89 0.93 -18.59
N PHE A 467 -29.35 2.10 -18.33
CA PHE A 467 -29.75 3.01 -17.24
C PHE A 467 -31.28 3.19 -17.14
N SER A 468 -31.81 2.94 -15.94
CA SER A 468 -33.18 3.27 -15.54
C SER A 468 -33.20 4.61 -14.80
N SER A 469 -34.16 5.46 -15.18
CA SER A 469 -34.54 6.74 -14.56
C SER A 469 -35.20 6.52 -13.18
N GLY A 470 -34.40 6.30 -12.14
CA GLY A 470 -34.87 6.11 -10.77
C GLY A 470 -34.75 7.34 -9.87
N ASP A 471 -35.54 7.36 -8.78
CA ASP A 471 -35.38 8.28 -7.65
C ASP A 471 -34.04 7.99 -6.93
N PRO A 472 -33.06 8.91 -6.96
CA PRO A 472 -31.72 8.67 -6.41
C PRO A 472 -31.68 8.50 -4.89
N ILE A 473 -32.74 8.88 -4.16
CA ILE A 473 -32.82 8.76 -2.70
C ILE A 473 -33.50 7.44 -2.29
N VAL A 474 -34.53 7.00 -3.01
CA VAL A 474 -35.35 5.86 -2.56
C VAL A 474 -35.03 4.57 -3.31
N ASP A 475 -34.73 4.64 -4.60
CA ASP A 475 -34.55 3.45 -5.45
C ASP A 475 -33.30 2.63 -5.11
N PRO A 476 -32.19 3.20 -4.60
CA PRO A 476 -31.05 2.41 -4.14
C PRO A 476 -31.29 1.58 -2.87
N LEU A 477 -32.42 1.75 -2.18
CA LEU A 477 -32.67 1.17 -0.85
C LEU A 477 -33.41 -0.17 -0.94
N ASN A 478 -33.01 -1.13 -0.10
CA ASN A 478 -33.78 -2.36 0.08
C ASN A 478 -35.07 -2.12 0.90
N SER A 479 -35.92 -3.15 1.03
CA SER A 479 -37.22 -3.01 1.71
C SER A 479 -37.13 -2.50 3.15
N GLY A 480 -36.17 -3.01 3.94
CA GLY A 480 -36.00 -2.59 5.34
C GLY A 480 -35.40 -1.18 5.45
N GLN A 481 -34.45 -0.83 4.59
CA GLN A 481 -33.91 0.53 4.52
C GLN A 481 -34.97 1.53 4.07
N ARG A 482 -35.78 1.16 3.08
CA ARG A 482 -36.90 1.96 2.58
C ARG A 482 -37.97 2.17 3.65
N GLU A 483 -38.29 1.14 4.43
CA GLU A 483 -39.19 1.26 5.59
C GLU A 483 -38.65 2.28 6.61
N ALA A 484 -37.36 2.18 6.97
CA ALA A 484 -36.72 3.12 7.89
C ALA A 484 -36.67 4.57 7.34
N VAL A 485 -36.40 4.75 6.05
CA VAL A 485 -36.33 6.08 5.41
C VAL A 485 -37.71 6.71 5.27
N LEU A 486 -38.73 5.93 4.91
CA LEU A 486 -40.09 6.44 4.68
C LEU A 486 -40.95 6.56 5.95
N HIS A 487 -40.46 6.06 7.10
CA HIS A 487 -41.19 6.07 8.37
C HIS A 487 -41.70 7.47 8.74
N GLN A 488 -43.02 7.58 8.89
CA GLN A 488 -43.77 8.84 9.07
C GLN A 488 -44.00 9.13 10.55
N GLY A 489 -43.29 10.14 11.08
CA GLY A 489 -43.45 10.62 12.46
C GLY A 489 -43.07 9.61 13.54
N GLY A 490 -42.97 10.05 14.80
CA GLY A 490 -42.63 9.21 15.95
C GLY A 490 -41.15 8.84 16.05
N HIS A 491 -40.79 8.21 17.17
CA HIS A 491 -39.43 7.73 17.42
C HIS A 491 -39.16 6.43 16.65
N LEU A 492 -37.95 6.25 16.14
CA LEU A 492 -37.56 5.08 15.36
C LEU A 492 -36.18 4.59 15.81
N LEU A 493 -36.10 3.31 16.18
CA LEU A 493 -34.86 2.58 16.39
C LEU A 493 -34.59 1.66 15.20
N VAL A 494 -33.46 1.84 14.54
CA VAL A 494 -33.01 0.95 13.47
C VAL A 494 -31.91 0.03 14.00
N VAL A 495 -32.22 -1.26 14.12
CA VAL A 495 -31.26 -2.31 14.48
C VAL A 495 -30.57 -2.78 13.21
N ALA A 496 -29.30 -2.45 13.07
CA ALA A 496 -28.60 -2.59 11.81
C ALA A 496 -27.20 -3.17 12.02
N GLY A 497 -27.06 -4.46 11.71
CA GLY A 497 -25.80 -5.19 11.82
C GLY A 497 -24.65 -4.60 10.97
N PRO A 498 -23.42 -5.11 11.09
CA PRO A 498 -22.30 -4.65 10.28
C PRO A 498 -22.61 -4.82 8.79
N GLY A 499 -22.19 -3.89 7.94
CA GLY A 499 -22.37 -3.98 6.49
C GLY A 499 -23.82 -3.94 5.98
N THR A 500 -24.81 -3.59 6.82
CA THR A 500 -26.23 -3.51 6.42
C THR A 500 -26.66 -2.15 5.85
N GLY A 501 -25.72 -1.20 5.75
CA GLY A 501 -25.97 0.14 5.24
C GLY A 501 -26.51 1.13 6.28
N LYS A 502 -25.98 1.10 7.52
CA LYS A 502 -26.32 2.05 8.60
C LYS A 502 -26.26 3.52 8.15
N THR A 503 -25.05 3.95 7.78
CA THR A 503 -24.79 5.33 7.35
C THR A 503 -25.63 5.70 6.13
N MET A 504 -25.77 4.79 5.15
CA MET A 504 -26.63 5.00 3.97
C MET A 504 -28.09 5.24 4.35
N THR A 505 -28.64 4.43 5.27
CA THR A 505 -30.03 4.58 5.72
C THR A 505 -30.25 5.92 6.42
N LEU A 506 -29.31 6.32 7.29
CA LEU A 506 -29.38 7.58 8.03
C LEU A 506 -29.28 8.78 7.08
N THR A 507 -28.29 8.81 6.18
CA THR A 507 -28.10 9.93 5.25
C THR A 507 -29.24 10.05 4.24
N HIS A 508 -29.76 8.93 3.73
CA HIS A 508 -30.93 8.93 2.83
C HIS A 508 -32.19 9.40 3.55
N ARG A 509 -32.37 9.11 4.84
CA ARG A 509 -33.50 9.64 5.62
C ARG A 509 -33.42 11.15 5.78
N ILE A 510 -32.26 11.68 6.14
CA ILE A 510 -32.04 13.14 6.22
C ILE A 510 -32.34 13.78 4.86
N ALA A 511 -31.78 13.23 3.78
CA ALA A 511 -32.00 13.74 2.44
C ALA A 511 -33.47 13.66 2.00
N TYR A 512 -34.17 12.59 2.37
CA TYR A 512 -35.59 12.42 2.09
C TYR A 512 -36.43 13.50 2.78
N LEU A 513 -36.21 13.77 4.07
CA LEU A 513 -36.96 14.79 4.83
C LEU A 513 -36.76 16.21 4.29
N LEU A 514 -35.53 16.52 3.88
CA LEU A 514 -35.20 17.81 3.27
C LEU A 514 -35.85 17.98 1.90
N ARG A 515 -35.86 16.91 1.08
CA ARG A 515 -36.44 16.94 -0.25
C ARG A 515 -37.97 16.94 -0.22
N SER A 516 -38.59 16.21 0.71
CA SER A 516 -40.05 16.18 0.87
C SER A 516 -40.61 17.48 1.46
N GLY A 517 -39.77 18.37 1.97
CA GLY A 517 -40.18 19.59 2.68
C GLY A 517 -40.68 19.32 4.10
N SER A 518 -40.44 18.12 4.64
CA SER A 518 -40.81 17.73 6.00
C SER A 518 -39.89 18.32 7.06
N ALA A 519 -38.67 18.73 6.68
CA ALA A 519 -37.71 19.41 7.54
C ALA A 519 -36.97 20.51 6.77
N GLN A 520 -36.61 21.60 7.45
CA GLN A 520 -35.60 22.55 6.99
C GLN A 520 -34.22 22.15 7.51
N PRO A 521 -33.10 22.52 6.84
CA PRO A 521 -31.75 22.15 7.27
C PRO A 521 -31.44 22.47 8.74
N HIS A 522 -31.77 23.69 9.19
CA HIS A 522 -31.52 24.15 10.55
C HIS A 522 -32.40 23.47 11.62
N GLN A 523 -33.35 22.62 11.21
CA GLN A 523 -34.24 21.86 12.09
C GLN A 523 -33.72 20.44 12.38
N ILE A 524 -32.58 20.06 11.82
CA ILE A 524 -32.01 18.73 11.93
C ILE A 524 -30.75 18.78 12.79
N LEU A 525 -30.71 17.93 13.80
CA LEU A 525 -29.53 17.64 14.62
C LEU A 525 -29.12 16.18 14.37
N ALA A 526 -27.88 15.95 13.92
CA ALA A 526 -27.31 14.61 13.78
C ALA A 526 -26.09 14.44 14.68
N LEU A 527 -26.18 13.50 15.62
CA LEU A 527 -25.18 13.21 16.63
C LEU A 527 -24.44 11.92 16.28
N THR A 528 -23.11 11.98 16.27
CA THR A 528 -22.23 10.84 16.02
C THR A 528 -21.26 10.60 17.18
N PHE A 529 -20.63 9.43 17.20
CA PHE A 529 -19.60 9.12 18.21
C PHE A 529 -18.23 9.74 17.89
N THR A 530 -17.89 9.93 16.61
CA THR A 530 -16.58 10.42 16.17
C THR A 530 -16.70 11.59 15.19
N ARG A 531 -15.71 12.49 15.22
CA ARG A 531 -15.65 13.64 14.29
C ARG A 531 -15.58 13.18 12.83
N LYS A 532 -14.86 12.09 12.56
CA LYS A 532 -14.80 11.48 11.22
C LYS A 532 -16.19 11.07 10.73
N ALA A 533 -16.96 10.38 11.57
CA ALA A 533 -18.33 10.01 11.23
C ALA A 533 -19.22 11.23 10.98
N ALA A 534 -19.03 12.32 11.73
CA ALA A 534 -19.73 13.59 11.47
C ALA A 534 -19.36 14.20 10.11
N LYS A 535 -18.06 14.30 9.78
CA LYS A 535 -17.57 14.82 8.49
C LYS A 535 -18.03 13.96 7.32
N GLU A 536 -17.86 12.64 7.39
CA GLU A 536 -18.32 11.71 6.35
C GLU A 536 -19.84 11.76 6.16
N MET A 537 -20.61 11.90 7.24
CA MET A 537 -22.05 12.05 7.17
C MET A 537 -22.43 13.37 6.49
N ALA A 538 -21.77 14.48 6.83
CA ALA A 538 -21.98 15.78 6.21
C ALA A 538 -21.69 15.73 4.70
N ASP A 539 -20.55 15.16 4.30
CA ASP A 539 -20.18 15.02 2.89
C ASP A 539 -21.20 14.17 2.11
N ARG A 540 -21.63 13.03 2.69
CA ARG A 540 -22.63 12.15 2.08
C ARG A 540 -23.99 12.82 1.93
N VAL A 541 -24.45 13.55 2.94
CA VAL A 541 -25.70 14.32 2.87
C VAL A 541 -25.57 15.41 1.81
N GLY A 542 -24.47 16.17 1.81
CA GLY A 542 -24.19 17.22 0.82
C GLY A 542 -24.20 16.72 -0.62
N ASN A 543 -23.68 15.51 -0.88
CA ASN A 543 -23.73 14.88 -2.19
C ASN A 543 -25.16 14.49 -2.63
N LEU A 544 -26.06 14.19 -1.69
CA LEU A 544 -27.45 13.81 -1.99
C LEU A 544 -28.39 15.03 -2.17
N VAL A 545 -28.16 16.11 -1.43
CA VAL A 545 -29.07 17.29 -1.42
C VAL A 545 -28.51 18.55 -2.09
N GLY A 546 -27.23 18.53 -2.50
CA GLY A 546 -26.49 19.67 -3.04
C GLY A 546 -25.68 20.41 -1.97
N LYS A 547 -24.43 20.78 -2.30
CA LYS A 547 -23.46 21.38 -1.36
C LYS A 547 -23.94 22.69 -0.71
N ASP A 548 -24.85 23.43 -1.34
CA ASP A 548 -25.35 24.72 -0.83
C ASP A 548 -26.26 24.59 0.41
N ARG A 549 -26.86 23.41 0.63
CA ARG A 549 -27.81 23.15 1.73
C ARG A 549 -27.18 22.45 2.94
N SER A 550 -26.03 21.82 2.74
CA SER A 550 -25.33 21.04 3.77
C SER A 550 -24.79 21.86 4.97
N PRO A 551 -24.25 23.09 4.79
CA PRO A 551 -23.71 23.88 5.90
C PRO A 551 -24.73 24.27 6.97
N TRP A 552 -26.02 24.16 6.64
CA TRP A 552 -27.12 24.58 7.49
C TRP A 552 -27.68 23.45 8.37
N ILE A 553 -27.15 22.23 8.26
CA ILE A 553 -27.51 21.07 9.08
C ILE A 553 -26.51 20.95 10.24
N GLN A 554 -27.00 20.79 11.46
CA GLN A 554 -26.11 20.61 12.60
C GLN A 554 -25.70 19.14 12.73
N ILE A 555 -24.49 18.82 12.30
CA ILE A 555 -23.88 17.48 12.40
C ILE A 555 -22.66 17.58 13.30
N SER A 556 -22.70 16.93 14.46
CA SER A 556 -21.64 17.03 15.46
C SER A 556 -21.50 15.75 16.30
N THR A 557 -20.48 15.69 17.15
CA THR A 557 -20.42 14.68 18.21
C THR A 557 -21.21 15.14 19.43
N PHE A 558 -21.56 14.24 20.36
CA PHE A 558 -22.18 14.62 21.63
C PHE A 558 -21.38 15.70 22.38
N HIS A 559 -20.06 15.56 22.48
CA HIS A 559 -19.19 16.54 23.12
C HIS A 559 -19.20 17.89 22.39
N GLY A 560 -19.16 17.88 21.06
CA GLY A 560 -19.24 19.10 20.25
C GLY A 560 -20.58 19.82 20.45
N PHE A 561 -21.69 19.09 20.41
CA PHE A 561 -23.01 19.66 20.71
C PHE A 561 -23.12 20.23 22.13
N CYS A 562 -22.57 19.53 23.14
CA CYS A 562 -22.58 20.01 24.53
C CYS A 562 -21.73 21.29 24.68
N LEU A 563 -20.58 21.35 24.01
CA LEU A 563 -19.74 22.54 23.99
C LEU A 563 -20.48 23.73 23.35
N ASP A 564 -21.08 23.54 22.17
CA ASP A 564 -21.86 24.58 21.48
C ASP A 564 -23.02 25.07 22.38
N LEU A 565 -23.77 24.15 22.98
CA LEU A 565 -24.88 24.46 23.88
C LEU A 565 -24.43 25.27 25.10
N LEU A 566 -23.32 24.88 25.74
CA LEU A 566 -22.78 25.57 26.91
C LEU A 566 -22.21 26.94 26.55
N GLN A 567 -21.55 27.07 25.41
CA GLN A 567 -21.06 28.36 24.91
C GLN A 567 -22.21 29.32 24.57
N ASP A 568 -23.23 28.84 23.84
CA ASP A 568 -24.41 29.63 23.47
C ASP A 568 -25.20 30.12 24.69
N GLN A 569 -25.17 29.36 25.79
CA GLN A 569 -25.98 29.60 26.99
C GLN A 569 -25.14 29.83 28.24
N ILE A 570 -23.89 30.28 28.06
CA ILE A 570 -22.92 30.44 29.16
C ILE A 570 -23.40 31.44 30.23
N GLU A 571 -24.37 32.32 29.93
CA GLU A 571 -25.07 33.22 30.88
C GLU A 571 -25.95 32.53 31.90
N HIS A 572 -26.32 31.29 31.63
CA HIS A 572 -27.18 30.49 32.47
C HIS A 572 -26.42 29.38 33.20
N THR A 573 -25.08 29.43 33.19
CA THR A 573 -24.19 28.46 33.82
C THR A 573 -23.29 29.14 34.86
N GLU A 574 -22.77 28.37 35.81
CA GLU A 574 -21.73 28.83 36.75
C GLU A 574 -20.31 28.64 36.19
N LEU A 575 -20.20 28.35 34.89
CA LEU A 575 -18.94 28.04 34.24
C LEU A 575 -18.09 29.30 33.96
N PRO A 576 -16.76 29.15 33.96
CA PRO A 576 -15.83 30.25 33.71
C PRO A 576 -15.96 30.81 32.29
N ARG A 577 -15.60 32.09 32.11
CA ARG A 577 -15.51 32.75 30.81
C ARG A 577 -14.09 33.26 30.52
N PRO A 578 -13.50 32.94 29.35
CA PRO A 578 -14.01 31.99 28.36
C PRO A 578 -14.01 30.55 28.90
N LEU A 579 -14.90 29.70 28.35
CA LEU A 579 -14.94 28.27 28.69
C LEU A 579 -13.75 27.57 28.00
N MET A 580 -12.90 26.88 28.76
CA MET A 580 -11.76 26.14 28.21
C MET A 580 -11.94 24.64 28.37
N VAL A 581 -11.76 23.88 27.29
CA VAL A 581 -11.81 22.41 27.33
C VAL A 581 -10.46 21.84 27.79
N CYS A 582 -10.49 21.00 28.82
CA CYS A 582 -9.34 20.26 29.32
C CYS A 582 -9.11 19.02 28.44
N ALA A 583 -7.97 18.99 27.73
CA ALA A 583 -7.59 17.84 26.92
C ALA A 583 -7.35 16.58 27.79
N GLU A 584 -7.37 15.40 27.17
CA GLU A 584 -7.09 14.13 27.89
C GLU A 584 -5.68 14.14 28.51
N THR A 585 -4.69 14.72 27.82
CA THR A 585 -3.31 14.87 28.31
C THR A 585 -3.25 15.70 29.60
N ASP A 586 -4.00 16.80 29.65
CA ASP A 586 -4.13 17.67 30.82
C ASP A 586 -4.89 16.99 31.96
N THR A 587 -5.96 16.28 31.63
CA THR A 587 -6.72 15.47 32.59
C THR A 587 -5.82 14.44 33.27
N ILE A 588 -4.98 13.74 32.51
CA ILE A 588 -4.00 12.77 33.04
C ILE A 588 -2.98 13.48 33.93
N ARG A 589 -2.41 14.61 33.49
CA ARG A 589 -1.42 15.39 34.26
C ARG A 589 -1.99 15.89 35.59
N ILE A 590 -3.21 16.44 35.57
CA ILE A 590 -3.91 16.91 36.77
C ILE A 590 -4.21 15.72 37.70
N CYS A 591 -4.76 14.62 37.18
CA CYS A 591 -5.00 13.41 37.98
C CYS A 591 -3.73 12.89 38.66
N GLN A 592 -2.61 12.85 37.93
CA GLN A 592 -1.32 12.42 38.48
C GLN A 592 -0.83 13.37 39.58
N ASN A 593 -0.95 14.69 39.37
CA ASN A 593 -0.62 15.70 40.36
C ASN A 593 -1.52 15.58 41.61
N THR A 594 -2.83 15.40 41.46
CA THR A 594 -3.75 15.18 42.60
C THR A 594 -3.37 13.92 43.37
N LEU A 595 -3.09 12.81 42.67
CA LEU A 595 -2.69 11.54 43.29
C LEU A 595 -1.34 11.61 44.00
N ALA A 596 -0.40 12.44 43.55
CA ALA A 596 0.89 12.64 44.20
C ALA A 596 0.77 13.22 45.62
N HIS A 597 -0.33 13.92 45.91
CA HIS A 597 -0.62 14.53 47.22
C HIS A 597 -1.46 13.62 48.15
N SER A 598 -1.79 12.39 47.74
CA SER A 598 -2.61 11.47 48.51
C SER A 598 -1.84 10.80 49.67
N PRO A 599 -2.27 10.94 50.93
CA PRO A 599 -1.69 10.21 52.06
C PRO A 599 -2.21 8.77 52.09
N GLY A 600 -1.48 7.80 51.50
CA GLY A 600 -1.85 6.38 51.62
C GLY A 600 -1.38 5.45 50.50
N ARG A 601 -2.15 4.36 50.31
CA ARG A 601 -1.89 3.29 49.32
C ARG A 601 -1.92 3.86 47.90
N ARG A 602 -0.96 3.47 47.05
CA ARG A 602 -0.86 3.93 45.65
C ARG A 602 -2.10 3.49 44.84
N ILE A 603 -2.96 4.45 44.49
CA ILE A 603 -4.14 4.23 43.64
C ILE A 603 -3.70 4.32 42.17
N GLY A 604 -4.17 3.40 41.33
CA GLY A 604 -3.92 3.44 39.89
C GLY A 604 -4.77 4.52 39.20
N LEU A 605 -4.23 5.18 38.17
CA LEU A 605 -4.90 6.24 37.43
C LEU A 605 -6.28 5.83 36.87
N SER A 606 -6.39 4.62 36.32
CA SER A 606 -7.65 4.09 35.79
C SER A 606 -8.73 3.93 36.87
N THR A 607 -8.35 3.45 38.06
CA THR A 607 -9.25 3.34 39.21
C THR A 607 -9.71 4.73 39.67
N PHE A 608 -8.79 5.69 39.76
CA PHE A 608 -9.10 7.06 40.15
C PHE A 608 -10.09 7.72 39.18
N ARG A 609 -9.84 7.63 37.87
CA ARG A 609 -10.75 8.19 36.84
C ARG A 609 -12.15 7.59 36.88
N ARG A 610 -12.28 6.27 37.09
CA ARG A 610 -13.59 5.62 37.25
C ARG A 610 -14.34 6.12 38.48
N ALA A 611 -13.63 6.30 39.60
CA ALA A 611 -14.21 6.85 40.82
C ALA A 611 -14.61 8.32 40.63
N LEU A 612 -13.79 9.11 39.92
CA LEU A 612 -14.06 10.49 39.57
C LEU A 612 -15.32 10.64 38.72
N TYR A 613 -15.46 9.86 37.65
CA TYR A 613 -16.68 9.85 36.83
C TYR A 613 -17.93 9.54 37.67
N ALA A 614 -17.87 8.49 38.51
CA ALA A 614 -18.97 8.14 39.40
C ALA A 614 -19.28 9.22 40.46
N TYR A 615 -18.26 9.94 40.93
CA TYR A 615 -18.43 11.09 41.82
C TYR A 615 -19.12 12.26 41.12
N LYS A 616 -18.72 12.60 39.89
CA LYS A 616 -19.37 13.65 39.09
C LYS A 616 -20.84 13.34 38.81
N LEU A 617 -21.16 12.08 38.46
CA LEU A 617 -22.54 11.64 38.24
C LEU A 617 -23.42 11.80 39.50
N ARG A 618 -22.91 11.46 40.69
CA ARG A 618 -23.66 11.59 41.96
C ARG A 618 -24.03 13.05 42.29
N ARG A 619 -23.35 14.04 41.70
CA ARG A 619 -23.66 15.46 41.88
C ARG A 619 -24.84 15.94 41.01
N LEU A 620 -25.32 15.13 40.06
CA LEU A 620 -26.54 15.40 39.30
C LEU A 620 -27.77 14.97 40.11
N ARG A 621 -28.44 15.93 40.75
CA ARG A 621 -29.66 15.66 41.53
C ARG A 621 -30.80 15.14 40.66
N GLY A 622 -31.46 14.07 41.10
CA GLY A 622 -32.73 13.59 40.51
C GLY A 622 -32.61 12.84 39.16
N ALA A 623 -31.40 12.60 38.66
CA ALA A 623 -31.16 11.91 37.38
C ALA A 623 -30.64 10.47 37.54
N PHE A 624 -29.91 10.19 38.61
CA PHE A 624 -29.26 8.92 38.88
C PHE A 624 -29.46 8.54 40.36
N ASP A 625 -29.50 7.23 40.63
CA ASP A 625 -29.82 6.67 41.94
C ASP A 625 -28.70 6.99 42.96
N GLU A 626 -29.03 7.74 44.02
CA GLU A 626 -28.08 8.22 45.03
C GLU A 626 -27.54 7.09 45.93
N ASP A 627 -28.24 5.95 46.01
CA ASP A 627 -28.00 4.84 46.95
C ASP A 627 -27.11 3.70 46.42
N LYS A 628 -26.56 3.79 45.20
CA LYS A 628 -25.58 2.78 44.74
C LYS A 628 -24.22 3.01 45.41
N GLU A 629 -23.82 2.09 46.30
CA GLU A 629 -22.50 2.07 46.94
C GLU A 629 -21.40 2.34 45.90
N ALA A 630 -20.52 3.32 46.17
CA ALA A 630 -19.40 3.63 45.30
C ALA A 630 -18.50 2.39 45.17
N PRO A 631 -18.32 1.81 43.96
CA PRO A 631 -17.62 0.54 43.80
C PRO A 631 -16.10 0.62 44.09
N TYR A 632 -15.57 1.81 44.36
CA TYR A 632 -14.14 2.06 44.56
C TYR A 632 -13.88 2.81 45.88
N GLN A 633 -13.01 2.27 46.72
CA GLN A 633 -12.50 2.94 47.93
C GLN A 633 -11.47 4.01 47.53
N VAL A 634 -11.93 5.12 46.97
CA VAL A 634 -11.14 6.33 46.73
C VAL A 634 -11.66 7.42 47.68
N ASP A 635 -10.76 8.13 48.35
CA ASP A 635 -11.13 9.23 49.23
C ASP A 635 -11.84 10.34 48.44
N GLU A 636 -13.07 10.70 48.85
CA GLU A 636 -13.85 11.76 48.21
C GLU A 636 -13.12 13.10 48.27
N GLY A 637 -12.31 13.35 49.29
CA GLY A 637 -11.49 14.57 49.39
C GLY A 637 -10.49 14.72 48.23
N LEU A 638 -9.99 13.61 47.67
CA LEU A 638 -9.12 13.65 46.48
C LEU A 638 -9.90 13.94 45.20
N LEU A 639 -11.12 13.40 45.10
CA LEU A 639 -12.02 13.64 43.96
C LEU A 639 -12.48 15.10 43.94
N GLU A 640 -12.79 15.66 45.12
CA GLU A 640 -13.07 17.08 45.31
C GLU A 640 -11.86 17.95 44.96
N ALA A 641 -10.66 17.59 45.42
CA ALA A 641 -9.44 18.32 45.11
C ALA A 641 -9.17 18.41 43.60
N TYR A 642 -9.40 17.31 42.85
CA TYR A 642 -9.32 17.33 41.39
C TYR A 642 -10.30 18.36 40.79
N GLN A 643 -11.58 18.31 41.19
CA GLN A 643 -12.58 19.22 40.64
C GLN A 643 -12.29 20.68 41.00
N GLN A 644 -11.80 20.95 42.22
CA GLN A 644 -11.39 22.29 42.65
C GLN A 644 -10.19 22.82 41.86
N GLN A 645 -9.21 21.95 41.56
CA GLN A 645 -8.09 22.32 40.69
C GLN A 645 -8.59 22.68 39.29
N LEU A 646 -9.45 21.85 38.70
CA LEU A 646 -10.01 22.09 37.37
C LEU A 646 -10.81 23.41 37.31
N GLN A 647 -11.64 23.68 38.33
CA GLN A 647 -12.37 24.94 38.48
C GLN A 647 -11.44 26.14 38.67
N GLY A 648 -10.39 26.02 39.50
CA GLY A 648 -9.40 27.07 39.71
C GLY A 648 -8.60 27.44 38.47
N LEU A 649 -8.45 26.49 37.53
CA LEU A 649 -7.86 26.70 36.21
C LEU A 649 -8.85 27.25 35.17
N GLY A 650 -10.14 27.36 35.51
CA GLY A 650 -11.16 27.81 34.58
C GLY A 650 -11.44 26.81 33.46
N MET A 651 -11.25 25.52 33.70
CA MET A 651 -11.40 24.46 32.69
C MET A 651 -12.60 23.55 32.97
N VAL A 652 -13.07 22.87 31.94
CA VAL A 652 -14.01 21.74 32.02
C VAL A 652 -13.42 20.56 31.26
N ASP A 653 -13.46 19.37 31.85
CA ASP A 653 -13.09 18.15 31.12
C ASP A 653 -14.27 17.59 30.32
N LEU A 654 -14.02 16.52 29.59
CA LEU A 654 -15.00 15.93 28.68
C LEU A 654 -16.22 15.35 29.40
N ASP A 655 -16.03 14.82 30.62
CA ASP A 655 -17.13 14.33 31.44
C ASP A 655 -17.97 15.52 31.95
N ASP A 656 -17.32 16.61 32.34
CA ASP A 656 -17.99 17.84 32.79
C ASP A 656 -18.80 18.51 31.67
N LEU A 657 -18.32 18.49 30.42
CA LEU A 657 -19.07 19.05 29.29
C LEU A 657 -20.47 18.43 29.17
N GLU A 658 -20.57 17.11 29.24
CA GLU A 658 -21.87 16.42 29.15
C GLU A 658 -22.71 16.63 30.41
N ILE A 659 -22.08 16.58 31.59
CA ILE A 659 -22.77 16.72 32.88
C ILE A 659 -23.33 18.13 33.08
N GLU A 660 -22.57 19.17 32.75
CA GLU A 660 -23.01 20.57 32.87
C GLU A 660 -24.06 20.91 31.82
N ALA A 661 -23.96 20.37 30.59
CA ALA A 661 -25.00 20.49 29.58
C ALA A 661 -26.32 19.88 30.06
N LEU A 662 -26.27 18.68 30.65
CA LEU A 662 -27.45 18.05 31.25
C LEU A 662 -28.01 18.90 32.41
N ARG A 663 -27.15 19.42 33.30
CA ARG A 663 -27.56 20.28 34.41
C ARG A 663 -28.28 21.54 33.92
N LEU A 664 -27.77 22.18 32.88
CA LEU A 664 -28.38 23.34 32.25
C LEU A 664 -29.79 23.03 31.73
N LEU A 665 -29.94 21.91 31.01
CA LEU A 665 -31.24 21.48 30.46
C LEU A 665 -32.25 21.09 31.54
N GLN A 666 -31.80 20.51 32.65
CA GLN A 666 -32.64 20.17 33.80
C GLN A 666 -33.08 21.40 34.60
N GLY A 667 -32.17 22.36 34.77
CA GLY A 667 -32.40 23.58 35.55
C GLY A 667 -33.18 24.66 34.81
N ASN A 668 -33.21 24.64 33.47
CA ASN A 668 -33.81 25.70 32.66
C ASN A 668 -34.77 25.15 31.60
N GLU A 669 -36.05 25.09 31.96
CA GLU A 669 -37.12 24.63 31.05
C GLU A 669 -37.25 25.49 29.78
N GLY A 670 -36.96 26.79 29.86
CA GLY A 670 -37.02 27.71 28.73
C GLY A 670 -36.01 27.35 27.64
N ILE A 671 -34.76 27.11 28.04
CA ILE A 671 -33.69 26.67 27.14
C ILE A 671 -34.01 25.29 26.57
N ARG A 672 -34.50 24.36 27.40
CA ARG A 672 -34.91 23.03 26.94
C ARG A 672 -35.95 23.11 25.81
N LYS A 673 -37.01 23.91 25.98
CA LYS A 673 -38.06 24.11 24.96
C LYS A 673 -37.53 24.84 23.71
N GLN A 674 -36.62 25.80 23.89
CA GLN A 674 -35.96 26.47 22.78
C GLN A 674 -35.19 25.47 21.90
N TYR A 675 -34.41 24.58 22.50
CA TYR A 675 -33.64 23.57 21.76
C TYR A 675 -34.53 22.47 21.16
N ALA A 676 -35.57 22.03 21.89
CA ALA A 676 -36.56 21.08 21.36
C ALA A 676 -37.31 21.64 20.14
N SER A 677 -37.69 22.92 20.16
CA SER A 677 -38.34 23.58 19.01
C SER A 677 -37.38 23.90 17.87
N ARG A 678 -36.08 24.12 18.17
CA ARG A 678 -35.02 24.28 17.17
C ARG A 678 -34.78 22.98 16.40
N PHE A 679 -34.80 21.83 17.09
CA PHE A 679 -34.46 20.52 16.51
C PHE A 679 -35.63 19.50 16.59
N PRO A 680 -36.69 19.66 15.78
CA PRO A 680 -37.77 18.68 15.71
C PRO A 680 -37.33 17.32 15.12
N TRP A 681 -36.15 17.23 14.52
CA TRP A 681 -35.59 16.01 13.97
C TRP A 681 -34.19 15.74 14.53
N ILE A 682 -34.08 14.74 15.41
CA ILE A 682 -32.81 14.33 16.02
C ILE A 682 -32.41 12.95 15.47
N PHE A 683 -31.17 12.84 15.00
CA PHE A 683 -30.57 11.62 14.50
C PHE A 683 -29.39 11.22 15.39
N VAL A 684 -29.29 9.94 15.74
CA VAL A 684 -28.17 9.42 16.54
C VAL A 684 -27.60 8.18 15.84
N ASP A 685 -26.33 8.25 15.47
CA ASP A 685 -25.56 7.13 14.93
C ASP A 685 -24.82 6.37 16.04
N GLU A 686 -24.55 5.09 15.81
CA GLU A 686 -23.89 4.18 16.77
C GLU A 686 -24.50 4.25 18.19
N TYR A 687 -25.84 4.23 18.29
CA TYR A 687 -26.57 4.42 19.55
C TYR A 687 -26.15 3.47 20.68
N GLN A 688 -25.63 2.28 20.36
CA GLN A 688 -25.16 1.32 21.34
C GLN A 688 -23.91 1.77 22.12
N ASP A 689 -23.18 2.77 21.60
CA ASP A 689 -21.99 3.33 22.25
C ASP A 689 -22.32 4.55 23.13
N THR A 690 -23.61 4.86 23.30
CA THR A 690 -24.03 5.98 24.15
C THR A 690 -23.82 5.68 25.63
N ASN A 691 -23.39 6.69 26.38
CA ASN A 691 -23.32 6.62 27.84
C ASN A 691 -24.65 7.06 28.48
N PRO A 692 -24.87 6.79 29.78
CA PRO A 692 -26.12 7.17 30.45
C PRO A 692 -26.43 8.68 30.45
N VAL A 693 -25.43 9.56 30.50
CA VAL A 693 -25.61 11.02 30.49
C VAL A 693 -26.13 11.49 29.13
N GLN A 694 -25.54 10.99 28.04
CA GLN A 694 -25.96 11.28 26.67
C GLN A 694 -27.42 10.90 26.42
N VAL A 695 -27.86 9.74 26.93
CA VAL A 695 -29.28 9.33 26.84
C VAL A 695 -30.18 10.28 27.63
N GLN A 696 -29.77 10.74 28.81
CA GLN A 696 -30.56 11.72 29.57
C GLN A 696 -30.64 13.07 28.85
N ILE A 697 -29.56 13.54 28.21
CA ILE A 697 -29.59 14.74 27.36
C ILE A 697 -30.62 14.56 26.24
N LEU A 698 -30.63 13.43 25.54
CA LEU A 698 -31.63 13.13 24.53
C LEU A 698 -33.05 13.16 25.11
N LYS A 699 -33.28 12.55 26.27
CA LYS A 699 -34.59 12.58 26.94
C LYS A 699 -35.04 13.99 27.32
N MET A 700 -34.11 14.89 27.63
CA MET A 700 -34.44 16.31 27.87
C MET A 700 -34.79 17.05 26.57
N LEU A 701 -34.14 16.72 25.45
CA LEU A 701 -34.39 17.36 24.16
C LEU A 701 -35.66 16.85 23.46
N VAL A 702 -36.03 15.58 23.69
CA VAL A 702 -37.16 14.94 23.02
C VAL A 702 -38.48 15.29 23.73
N GLU A 703 -39.12 16.37 23.29
CA GLU A 703 -40.45 16.75 23.78
C GLU A 703 -41.54 15.87 23.13
N PRO A 704 -42.39 15.17 23.91
CA PRO A 704 -43.39 14.24 23.38
C PRO A 704 -44.33 14.89 22.35
N GLY A 705 -44.40 14.31 21.15
CA GLY A 705 -45.28 14.80 20.06
C GLY A 705 -44.76 16.04 19.33
N HIS A 706 -43.56 16.54 19.65
CA HIS A 706 -42.91 17.66 18.96
C HIS A 706 -41.58 17.27 18.30
N VAL A 707 -40.82 16.38 18.93
CA VAL A 707 -39.51 15.95 18.43
C VAL A 707 -39.54 14.49 17.99
N ASN A 708 -38.99 14.21 16.82
CA ASN A 708 -38.84 12.86 16.28
C ASN A 708 -37.37 12.42 16.44
N LEU A 709 -37.17 11.30 17.11
CA LEU A 709 -35.85 10.72 17.36
C LEU A 709 -35.63 9.53 16.43
N PHE A 710 -34.58 9.57 15.64
CA PHE A 710 -34.12 8.45 14.82
C PHE A 710 -32.77 7.96 15.36
N ALA A 711 -32.75 6.80 15.98
CA ALA A 711 -31.51 6.16 16.45
C ALA A 711 -31.19 4.95 15.57
N ILE A 712 -29.91 4.77 15.22
CA ILE A 712 -29.43 3.59 14.51
C ILE A 712 -28.20 3.02 15.21
N GLY A 713 -28.09 1.69 15.23
CA GLY A 713 -26.96 1.03 15.86
C GLY A 713 -27.02 -0.48 15.82
N ASP A 714 -26.01 -1.11 16.42
CA ASP A 714 -25.90 -2.56 16.56
C ASP A 714 -25.37 -2.91 17.96
N PRO A 715 -26.18 -3.52 18.84
CA PRO A 715 -25.72 -3.88 20.19
C PRO A 715 -24.54 -4.86 20.17
N ASP A 716 -24.37 -5.66 19.10
CA ASP A 716 -23.21 -6.56 18.97
C ASP A 716 -21.91 -5.82 18.67
N GLN A 717 -21.98 -4.54 18.28
CA GLN A 717 -20.82 -3.68 18.01
C GLN A 717 -20.51 -2.71 19.15
N ALA A 718 -21.17 -2.84 20.31
CA ALA A 718 -20.84 -2.06 21.49
C ALA A 718 -19.50 -2.56 22.08
N ILE A 719 -18.42 -1.82 21.83
CA ILE A 719 -17.04 -2.21 22.21
C ILE A 719 -16.30 -1.09 22.97
N TYR A 720 -17.01 -0.04 23.38
CA TYR A 720 -16.47 1.09 24.13
C TYR A 720 -16.97 1.12 25.58
N GLY A 721 -17.30 -0.03 26.17
CA GLY A 721 -17.72 -0.10 27.58
C GLY A 721 -16.63 0.41 28.53
N PHE A 722 -15.37 0.17 28.21
CA PHE A 722 -14.22 0.76 28.92
C PHE A 722 -14.16 2.30 28.89
N ARG A 723 -14.89 2.96 27.96
CA ARG A 723 -15.05 4.43 27.88
C ARG A 723 -16.37 4.92 28.49
N GLY A 724 -17.13 4.06 29.17
CA GLY A 724 -18.38 4.42 29.84
C GLY A 724 -19.65 4.23 29.01
N ALA A 725 -19.56 3.66 27.80
CA ALA A 725 -20.73 3.29 27.02
C ALA A 725 -21.55 2.18 27.72
N ASP A 726 -22.88 2.29 27.71
CA ASP A 726 -23.78 1.28 28.27
C ASP A 726 -24.70 0.73 27.18
N VAL A 727 -24.42 -0.49 26.70
CA VAL A 727 -25.26 -1.18 25.71
C VAL A 727 -26.69 -1.41 26.21
N GLY A 728 -26.91 -1.40 27.53
CA GLY A 728 -28.24 -1.43 28.13
C GLY A 728 -29.15 -0.28 27.66
N ASN A 729 -28.58 0.87 27.30
CA ASN A 729 -29.32 1.98 26.68
C ASN A 729 -30.02 1.57 25.39
N PHE A 730 -29.36 0.75 24.57
CA PHE A 730 -29.94 0.27 23.32
C PHE A 730 -31.20 -0.57 23.57
N TYR A 731 -31.16 -1.45 24.57
CA TYR A 731 -32.28 -2.32 24.92
C TYR A 731 -33.42 -1.57 25.64
N ARG A 732 -33.11 -0.49 26.35
CA ARG A 732 -34.11 0.37 27.03
C ARG A 732 -34.75 1.42 26.12
N PHE A 733 -34.34 1.54 24.85
CA PHE A 733 -34.81 2.63 23.96
C PHE A 733 -36.33 2.78 23.89
N THR A 734 -37.08 1.67 23.76
CA THR A 734 -38.56 1.70 23.70
C THR A 734 -39.22 2.05 25.03
N GLU A 735 -38.51 1.82 26.15
CA GLU A 735 -38.95 2.25 27.49
C GLU A 735 -38.66 3.74 27.69
N ASP A 736 -37.48 4.21 27.25
CA ASP A 736 -37.05 5.60 27.34
C ASP A 736 -37.82 6.54 26.41
N PHE A 737 -38.25 6.05 25.24
CA PHE A 737 -39.00 6.81 24.23
C PHE A 737 -40.29 6.07 23.85
N PRO A 738 -41.38 6.22 24.63
CA PRO A 738 -42.64 5.53 24.37
C PRO A 738 -43.20 5.81 22.97
N GLY A 739 -43.70 4.77 22.30
CA GLY A 739 -44.19 4.86 20.92
C GLY A 739 -43.10 4.71 19.86
N ALA A 740 -41.86 4.40 20.26
CA ALA A 740 -40.80 4.06 19.33
C ALA A 740 -41.12 2.78 18.52
N VAL A 741 -40.94 2.86 17.20
CA VAL A 741 -40.98 1.70 16.30
C VAL A 741 -39.58 1.14 16.12
N THR A 742 -39.45 -0.18 15.96
CA THR A 742 -38.15 -0.82 15.68
C THR A 742 -38.15 -1.45 14.30
N VAL A 743 -37.15 -1.10 13.49
CA VAL A 743 -36.90 -1.70 12.16
C VAL A 743 -35.57 -2.44 12.20
N THR A 744 -35.51 -3.66 11.68
CA THR A 744 -34.27 -4.48 11.66
C THR A 744 -33.76 -4.67 10.23
N LEU A 745 -32.50 -4.30 9.99
CA LEU A 745 -31.82 -4.52 8.72
C LEU A 745 -31.05 -5.85 8.76
N ARG A 746 -31.40 -6.80 7.88
CA ARG A 746 -30.81 -8.15 7.83
C ARG A 746 -29.85 -8.39 6.67
N GLN A 747 -30.00 -7.64 5.58
CA GLN A 747 -29.20 -7.82 4.37
C GLN A 747 -27.84 -7.15 4.54
N ASN A 748 -26.77 -7.94 4.40
CA ASN A 748 -25.38 -7.50 4.49
C ASN A 748 -24.76 -7.43 3.09
N TYR A 749 -24.16 -6.28 2.79
CA TYR A 749 -23.54 -5.96 1.50
C TYR A 749 -22.00 -5.94 1.56
N ARG A 750 -21.41 -6.33 2.70
CA ARG A 750 -19.96 -6.26 2.95
C ARG A 750 -19.27 -7.62 2.95
N SER A 751 -19.83 -8.59 3.67
CA SER A 751 -19.21 -9.86 4.02
C SER A 751 -19.91 -11.04 3.35
N THR A 752 -19.15 -12.10 3.08
CA THR A 752 -19.68 -13.36 2.55
C THR A 752 -20.47 -14.16 3.61
N GLN A 753 -21.33 -15.08 3.15
CA GLN A 753 -22.24 -15.81 4.04
C GLN A 753 -21.49 -16.64 5.10
N LYS A 754 -20.35 -17.26 4.77
CA LYS A 754 -19.55 -18.03 5.73
C LYS A 754 -18.93 -17.15 6.82
N ILE A 755 -18.54 -15.93 6.50
CA ILE A 755 -18.05 -14.95 7.50
C ILE A 755 -19.19 -14.58 8.43
N LEU A 756 -20.37 -14.24 7.89
CA LEU A 756 -21.54 -13.88 8.68
C LEU A 756 -22.02 -15.02 9.59
N ALA A 757 -22.08 -16.25 9.06
CA ALA A 757 -22.45 -17.44 9.81
C ALA A 757 -21.44 -17.75 10.92
N SER A 758 -20.14 -17.63 10.65
CA SER A 758 -19.09 -17.83 11.67
C SER A 758 -19.13 -16.76 12.75
N SER A 759 -19.34 -15.49 12.38
CA SER A 759 -19.45 -14.39 13.35
C SER A 759 -20.73 -14.49 14.20
N ALA A 760 -21.84 -14.96 13.62
CA ALA A 760 -23.08 -15.21 14.35
C ALA A 760 -22.93 -16.35 15.36
N ALA A 761 -22.25 -17.45 14.97
CA ALA A 761 -21.98 -18.57 15.88
C ALA A 761 -21.13 -18.15 17.09
N VAL A 762 -20.10 -17.33 16.87
CA VAL A 762 -19.30 -16.74 17.96
C VAL A 762 -20.15 -15.87 18.89
N MET A 763 -21.13 -15.13 18.36
CA MET A 763 -22.07 -14.34 19.15
C MET A 763 -23.19 -15.17 19.80
N GLY A 764 -23.25 -16.48 19.55
CA GLY A 764 -24.33 -17.34 20.04
C GLY A 764 -25.68 -17.09 19.36
N LYS A 765 -25.69 -16.53 18.14
CA LYS A 765 -26.90 -16.23 17.39
C LYS A 765 -27.28 -17.39 16.46
N GLU A 766 -28.55 -17.77 16.46
CA GLU A 766 -29.08 -18.83 15.59
C GLU A 766 -29.25 -18.38 14.14
N ILE A 767 -29.57 -17.10 13.92
CA ILE A 767 -29.86 -16.54 12.59
C ILE A 767 -28.76 -15.54 12.22
N PRO A 768 -27.88 -15.86 11.25
CA PRO A 768 -26.91 -14.90 10.75
C PRO A 768 -27.56 -13.85 9.85
N LEU A 769 -26.82 -12.78 9.57
CA LEU A 769 -27.17 -11.81 8.53
C LEU A 769 -27.12 -12.47 7.13
N GLU A 770 -27.86 -11.90 6.18
CA GLU A 770 -28.03 -12.44 4.83
C GLU A 770 -27.06 -11.75 3.85
N ALA A 771 -26.04 -12.47 3.39
CA ALA A 771 -25.04 -11.92 2.47
C ALA A 771 -25.61 -11.68 1.07
N GLN A 772 -25.29 -10.54 0.48
CA GLN A 772 -25.62 -10.20 -0.91
C GLN A 772 -24.48 -10.46 -1.91
N ILE A 773 -23.33 -10.92 -1.42
CA ILE A 773 -22.07 -11.07 -2.19
C ILE A 773 -21.73 -12.55 -2.45
N GLY A 774 -22.52 -13.47 -1.91
CA GLY A 774 -22.37 -14.92 -2.06
C GLY A 774 -21.81 -15.64 -0.83
N GLU A 775 -21.56 -16.95 -1.00
CA GLU A 775 -21.14 -17.87 0.07
C GLU A 775 -19.73 -17.59 0.61
N GLY A 776 -18.78 -17.32 -0.29
CA GLY A 776 -17.38 -17.04 0.06
C GLY A 776 -16.52 -18.24 0.45
N ASP A 777 -15.29 -17.94 0.84
CA ASP A 777 -14.29 -18.91 1.31
C ASP A 777 -14.57 -19.38 2.75
N PRO A 778 -14.10 -20.57 3.16
CA PRO A 778 -14.07 -20.93 4.57
C PRO A 778 -13.20 -19.97 5.38
N ILE A 779 -13.44 -19.90 6.68
CA ILE A 779 -12.58 -19.16 7.61
C ILE A 779 -11.28 -19.94 7.77
N PHE A 780 -10.16 -19.34 7.39
CA PHE A 780 -8.87 -20.02 7.47
C PHE A 780 -8.28 -19.87 8.88
N VAL A 781 -7.83 -20.97 9.47
CA VAL A 781 -7.14 -20.97 10.76
C VAL A 781 -5.69 -21.36 10.58
N ALA A 782 -4.79 -20.61 11.21
CA ALA A 782 -3.34 -20.72 11.02
C ALA A 782 -2.60 -20.85 12.36
N PRO A 783 -2.26 -22.08 12.80
CA PRO A 783 -1.46 -22.30 14.02
C PRO A 783 0.02 -22.01 13.78
N CYS A 784 0.67 -21.23 14.65
CA CYS A 784 2.07 -20.84 14.53
C CYS A 784 2.87 -21.23 15.78
N GLY A 785 4.17 -21.49 15.64
CA GLY A 785 5.08 -21.76 16.75
C GLY A 785 5.46 -20.51 17.53
N SER A 786 5.64 -19.38 16.85
CA SER A 786 5.98 -18.08 17.45
C SER A 786 5.30 -16.90 16.75
N GLU A 787 5.36 -15.71 17.36
CA GLU A 787 4.92 -14.45 16.78
C GLU A 787 5.68 -14.07 15.51
N ALA A 788 6.97 -14.45 15.42
CA ALA A 788 7.77 -14.24 14.21
C ALA A 788 7.33 -15.17 13.07
N GLU A 789 7.00 -16.43 13.38
CA GLU A 789 6.43 -17.36 12.38
C GLU A 789 5.06 -16.88 11.91
N GLU A 790 4.23 -16.35 12.82
CA GLU A 790 2.93 -15.78 12.48
C GLU A 790 3.07 -14.58 11.54
N ALA A 791 4.00 -13.67 11.81
CA ALA A 791 4.25 -12.52 10.96
C ALA A 791 4.73 -12.94 9.55
N GLU A 792 5.67 -13.88 9.44
CA GLU A 792 6.12 -14.40 8.14
C GLU A 792 4.99 -15.09 7.36
N MET A 793 4.14 -15.85 8.05
CA MET A 793 2.99 -16.52 7.45
C MET A 793 1.99 -15.51 6.85
N ILE A 794 1.75 -14.40 7.55
CA ILE A 794 0.89 -13.32 7.07
C ILE A 794 1.48 -12.71 5.80
N VAL A 795 2.76 -12.32 5.83
CA VAL A 795 3.45 -11.71 4.69
C VAL A 795 3.45 -12.63 3.47
N GLU A 796 3.77 -13.91 3.64
CA GLU A 796 3.74 -14.89 2.54
C GLU A 796 2.33 -15.10 1.98
N THR A 797 1.31 -15.11 2.85
CA THR A 797 -0.08 -15.25 2.41
C THR A 797 -0.53 -14.04 1.61
N ILE A 798 -0.11 -12.83 1.99
CA ILE A 798 -0.35 -11.60 1.21
C ILE A 798 0.36 -11.70 -0.15
N GLU A 799 1.66 -12.03 -0.17
CA GLU A 799 2.42 -12.20 -1.43
C GLU A 799 1.73 -13.19 -2.37
N ARG A 800 1.26 -14.34 -1.84
CA ARG A 800 0.53 -15.36 -2.61
C ARG A 800 -0.81 -14.84 -3.13
N LEU A 801 -1.58 -14.15 -2.29
CA LEU A 801 -2.89 -13.61 -2.65
C LEU A 801 -2.82 -12.51 -3.70
N MET A 802 -1.73 -11.74 -3.70
CA MET A 802 -1.48 -10.73 -4.73
C MET A 802 -0.97 -11.33 -6.05
N GLY A 803 -0.65 -12.63 -6.12
CA GLY A 803 0.01 -13.20 -7.30
C GLY A 803 1.49 -12.81 -7.41
N GLY A 804 2.18 -12.60 -6.28
CA GLY A 804 3.57 -12.16 -6.20
C GLY A 804 3.77 -10.64 -6.24
N VAL A 805 4.82 -10.18 -5.56
CA VAL A 805 5.26 -8.76 -5.52
C VAL A 805 6.57 -8.53 -6.29
N SER A 806 7.13 -9.59 -6.91
CA SER A 806 8.30 -9.53 -7.78
C SER A 806 8.30 -10.70 -8.77
N TYR A 807 9.04 -10.59 -9.89
CA TYR A 807 9.25 -11.69 -10.84
C TYR A 807 9.79 -12.96 -10.18
N PHE A 808 10.68 -12.82 -9.20
CA PHE A 808 11.26 -13.96 -8.49
C PHE A 808 10.21 -14.80 -7.75
N SER A 809 9.19 -14.14 -7.17
CA SER A 809 8.10 -14.83 -6.47
C SER A 809 7.22 -15.65 -7.41
N LEU A 810 7.07 -15.22 -8.66
CA LEU A 810 6.35 -15.94 -9.73
C LEU A 810 7.17 -17.10 -10.31
N ASP A 811 8.42 -16.82 -10.71
CA ASP A 811 9.28 -17.80 -11.40
C ASP A 811 9.66 -19.00 -10.52
N SER A 812 9.79 -18.78 -9.21
CA SER A 812 10.17 -19.82 -8.22
C SER A 812 9.07 -20.85 -7.95
N GLY A 813 7.88 -20.72 -8.56
CA GLY A 813 6.76 -21.63 -8.36
C GLY A 813 6.15 -21.57 -6.96
N ARG A 814 6.42 -20.50 -6.20
CA ARG A 814 5.86 -20.25 -4.86
C ARG A 814 4.39 -19.83 -4.89
N VAL A 815 3.93 -19.34 -6.03
CA VAL A 815 2.53 -18.97 -6.28
C VAL A 815 2.07 -19.72 -7.53
N ASP A 816 1.05 -20.55 -7.37
CA ASP A 816 0.40 -21.21 -8.50
C ASP A 816 -0.31 -20.14 -9.36
N SER A 817 -0.25 -20.26 -10.70
CA SER A 817 -0.92 -19.39 -11.68
C SER A 817 -2.44 -19.51 -11.68
N PHE A 818 -3.06 -19.71 -10.52
CA PHE A 818 -4.48 -19.99 -10.38
C PHE A 818 -5.29 -18.72 -10.06
N GLU A 819 -5.88 -18.19 -11.14
CA GLU A 819 -6.95 -17.21 -11.17
C GLU A 819 -8.26 -17.78 -10.60
N GLN A 820 -8.91 -16.98 -9.75
CA GLN A 820 -10.39 -16.87 -9.66
C GLN A 820 -10.86 -15.70 -8.78
N ALA A 821 -9.98 -15.05 -8.01
CA ALA A 821 -10.33 -13.86 -7.23
C ALA A 821 -9.96 -12.56 -7.97
N LYS A 822 -10.73 -11.49 -7.71
CA LYS A 822 -10.39 -10.11 -8.12
C LYS A 822 -8.92 -9.81 -7.81
N PRO A 823 -8.18 -9.11 -8.68
CA PRO A 823 -6.80 -8.74 -8.39
C PRO A 823 -6.77 -7.90 -7.10
N LEU A 824 -6.02 -8.38 -6.11
CA LEU A 824 -5.86 -7.74 -4.81
C LEU A 824 -4.66 -6.79 -4.86
N SER A 825 -4.74 -5.68 -4.14
CA SER A 825 -3.63 -4.76 -3.89
C SER A 825 -3.32 -4.64 -2.39
N PHE A 826 -2.30 -3.88 -1.98
CA PHE A 826 -1.89 -3.80 -0.58
C PHE A 826 -2.99 -3.27 0.35
N GLY A 827 -3.76 -2.28 -0.10
CA GLY A 827 -4.89 -1.64 0.55
C GLY A 827 -6.11 -2.54 0.69
N ASP A 828 -6.11 -3.73 0.08
CA ASP A 828 -7.14 -4.74 0.31
C ASP A 828 -6.89 -5.62 1.53
N PHE A 829 -5.73 -5.45 2.19
CA PHE A 829 -5.33 -6.24 3.33
C PHE A 829 -5.33 -5.41 4.60
N ALA A 830 -5.93 -5.97 5.65
CA ALA A 830 -5.75 -5.50 7.02
C ALA A 830 -5.30 -6.61 7.94
N VAL A 831 -4.40 -6.28 8.87
CA VAL A 831 -3.96 -7.14 9.96
C VAL A 831 -4.41 -6.52 11.27
N LEU A 832 -5.37 -7.18 11.90
CA LEU A 832 -6.01 -6.75 13.13
C LEU A 832 -5.43 -7.50 14.32
N TYR A 833 -5.10 -6.77 15.38
CA TYR A 833 -4.57 -7.30 16.64
C TYR A 833 -5.30 -6.71 17.85
N ARG A 834 -5.12 -7.32 19.03
CA ARG A 834 -5.73 -6.82 20.27
C ARG A 834 -4.92 -5.68 20.90
N LEU A 835 -3.59 -5.76 20.84
CA LEU A 835 -2.66 -4.83 21.48
C LEU A 835 -1.69 -4.24 20.45
N ASN A 836 -1.36 -2.96 20.58
CA ASN A 836 -0.40 -2.29 19.70
C ASN A 836 0.97 -3.00 19.65
N ALA A 837 1.45 -3.56 20.77
CA ALA A 837 2.73 -4.28 20.83
C ALA A 837 2.80 -5.54 19.94
N GLN A 838 1.67 -6.06 19.44
CA GLN A 838 1.69 -7.16 18.47
C GLN A 838 2.18 -6.71 17.08
N ALA A 839 2.10 -5.42 16.78
CA ALA A 839 2.47 -4.88 15.48
C ALA A 839 3.98 -4.97 15.20
N ASP A 840 4.83 -4.96 16.23
CA ASP A 840 6.27 -4.79 16.05
C ASP A 840 6.89 -5.94 15.22
N ALA A 841 6.49 -7.19 15.49
CA ALA A 841 6.92 -8.36 14.70
C ALA A 841 6.38 -8.32 13.26
N LEU A 842 5.17 -7.79 13.06
CA LEU A 842 4.55 -7.63 11.73
C LEU A 842 5.28 -6.55 10.92
N GLN A 843 5.60 -5.43 11.55
CA GLN A 843 6.36 -4.34 10.93
C GLN A 843 7.75 -4.83 10.50
N GLU A 844 8.47 -5.55 11.36
CA GLU A 844 9.78 -6.12 11.01
C GLU A 844 9.67 -7.04 9.79
N ALA A 845 8.65 -7.90 9.74
CA ALA A 845 8.47 -8.84 8.63
C ALA A 845 8.08 -8.14 7.31
N LEU A 846 7.16 -7.18 7.36
CA LEU A 846 6.71 -6.39 6.20
C LEU A 846 7.83 -5.51 5.65
N ALA A 847 8.52 -4.77 6.53
CA ALA A 847 9.64 -3.91 6.16
C ALA A 847 10.78 -4.72 5.53
N ARG A 848 11.11 -5.89 6.09
CA ARG A 848 12.13 -6.78 5.52
C ARG A 848 11.78 -7.26 4.11
N ARG A 849 10.48 -7.32 3.77
CA ARG A 849 10.00 -7.68 2.43
C ARG A 849 9.79 -6.48 1.52
N GLY A 850 9.92 -5.24 2.02
CA GLY A 850 9.67 -4.02 1.25
C GLY A 850 8.18 -3.79 0.97
N ILE A 851 7.30 -4.42 1.75
CA ILE A 851 5.85 -4.29 1.55
C ILE A 851 5.37 -3.02 2.26
N PRO A 852 4.66 -2.11 1.56
CA PRO A 852 4.18 -0.87 2.17
C PRO A 852 3.05 -1.15 3.16
N PHE A 853 3.13 -0.54 4.33
CA PHE A 853 2.13 -0.67 5.38
C PHE A 853 1.90 0.67 6.11
N VAL A 854 0.78 0.76 6.81
CA VAL A 854 0.46 1.86 7.73
C VAL A 854 0.00 1.27 9.07
N ARG A 855 0.43 1.86 10.18
CA ARG A 855 0.00 1.47 11.53
C ARG A 855 -1.00 2.50 12.05
N SER A 856 -2.22 2.07 12.35
CA SER A 856 -3.23 2.90 13.04
C SER A 856 -3.19 2.62 14.55
N GLY A 857 -3.49 3.65 15.35
CA GLY A 857 -3.35 3.63 16.80
C GLY A 857 -2.20 4.47 17.34
N GLU A 858 -1.80 5.48 16.57
CA GLU A 858 -0.90 6.55 16.98
C GLU A 858 -1.57 7.44 18.04
N SER A 859 -0.80 7.90 19.03
CA SER A 859 -1.25 8.93 19.97
C SER A 859 -1.80 10.16 19.22
N PRO A 860 -2.79 10.88 19.78
CA PRO A 860 -3.29 12.15 19.24
C PRO A 860 -2.15 13.05 18.76
N LEU A 861 -2.39 13.85 17.71
CA LEU A 861 -1.34 14.68 17.13
C LEU A 861 -0.68 15.60 18.18
N ILE A 862 -1.48 16.10 19.13
CA ILE A 862 -1.06 16.93 20.28
C ILE A 862 -0.16 16.25 21.31
N GLU A 863 0.04 14.92 21.24
CA GLU A 863 0.98 14.18 22.10
C GLU A 863 2.34 13.95 21.42
N ARG A 864 2.48 14.34 20.15
CA ARG A 864 3.66 14.06 19.34
C ARG A 864 4.61 15.22 19.36
N PHE A 865 5.89 14.94 19.59
CA PHE A 865 6.94 15.92 19.34
C PHE A 865 7.06 16.21 17.83
N PRO A 866 7.13 17.49 17.40
CA PRO A 866 7.14 18.71 18.22
C PRO A 866 5.80 19.45 18.23
N VAL A 867 4.71 18.81 17.77
CA VAL A 867 3.37 19.40 17.77
C VAL A 867 2.89 19.68 19.20
N ASP A 868 3.17 18.80 20.15
CA ASP A 868 2.85 19.00 21.57
C ASP A 868 3.41 20.32 22.11
N LEU A 869 4.67 20.63 21.79
CA LEU A 869 5.35 21.87 22.17
C LEU A 869 4.69 23.09 21.54
N ILE A 870 4.49 23.07 20.21
CA ILE A 870 3.88 24.20 19.50
C ILE A 870 2.44 24.42 19.96
N TRP A 871 1.68 23.35 20.19
CA TRP A 871 0.34 23.43 20.73
C TRP A 871 0.32 24.07 22.13
N ARG A 872 1.25 23.70 23.03
CA ARG A 872 1.40 24.38 24.35
C ARG A 872 1.78 25.84 24.23
N PHE A 873 2.65 26.18 23.28
CA PHE A 873 2.99 27.57 22.99
C PHE A 873 1.74 28.35 22.58
N LEU A 874 0.92 27.82 21.66
CA LEU A 874 -0.34 28.45 21.24
C LEU A 874 -1.34 28.61 22.39
N GLN A 875 -1.48 27.59 23.26
CA GLN A 875 -2.31 27.70 24.47
C GLN A 875 -1.81 28.81 25.40
N HIS A 876 -0.49 28.88 25.64
CA HIS A 876 0.11 29.89 26.50
C HIS A 876 -0.08 31.31 25.97
N ILE A 877 0.11 31.56 24.67
CA ILE A 877 -0.13 32.89 24.08
C ILE A 877 -1.61 33.25 24.02
N SER A 878 -2.50 32.27 23.84
CA SER A 878 -3.95 32.48 23.86
C SER A 878 -4.47 32.75 25.27
N THR A 879 -3.76 32.29 26.31
CA THR A 879 -4.13 32.45 27.72
C THR A 879 -2.95 32.92 28.59
N PRO A 880 -2.43 34.16 28.39
CA PRO A 880 -1.18 34.61 29.02
C PRO A 880 -1.19 34.61 30.56
N ASN A 881 -2.38 34.68 31.17
CA ASN A 881 -2.55 34.70 32.63
C ASN A 881 -2.61 33.28 33.24
N SER A 882 -2.62 32.21 32.43
CA SER A 882 -2.65 30.84 32.92
C SER A 882 -1.25 30.36 33.31
N ALA A 883 -0.99 30.29 34.62
CA ALA A 883 0.25 29.71 35.16
C ALA A 883 0.42 28.25 34.74
N TYR A 884 -0.69 27.50 34.61
CA TYR A 884 -0.67 26.09 34.23
C TYR A 884 -0.10 25.86 32.82
N TYR A 885 -0.56 26.60 31.83
CA TYR A 885 -0.07 26.45 30.45
C TYR A 885 1.36 26.98 30.30
N ALA A 886 1.72 28.02 31.05
CA ALA A 886 3.10 28.49 31.11
C ALA A 886 4.04 27.39 31.66
N GLU A 887 3.68 26.75 32.77
CA GLU A 887 4.44 25.65 33.36
C GLU A 887 4.47 24.42 32.45
N ALA A 888 3.36 24.08 31.78
CA ALA A 888 3.29 22.98 30.81
C ALA A 888 4.26 23.19 29.65
N TYR A 889 4.27 24.40 29.10
CA TYR A 889 5.15 24.78 28.02
C TYR A 889 6.63 24.79 28.46
N GLU A 890 6.94 25.34 29.65
CA GLU A 890 8.30 25.34 30.20
C GLU A 890 8.81 23.94 30.56
N GLU A 891 7.93 23.00 30.91
CA GLU A 891 8.29 21.60 31.10
C GLU A 891 8.69 20.93 29.78
N LEU A 892 7.94 21.16 28.69
CA LEU A 892 8.28 20.61 27.36
C LEU A 892 9.56 21.23 26.79
N LEU A 893 9.77 22.55 26.95
CA LEU A 893 11.03 23.19 26.57
C LEU A 893 12.23 22.53 27.24
N ARG A 894 12.12 22.22 28.54
CA ARG A 894 13.18 21.50 29.29
C ARG A 894 13.32 20.04 28.86
N CYS A 895 12.21 19.36 28.59
CA CYS A 895 12.20 17.95 28.18
C CYS A 895 12.90 17.75 26.82
N TYR A 896 12.67 18.68 25.88
CA TYR A 896 13.21 18.62 24.53
C TYR A 896 14.50 19.42 24.34
N ASP A 897 15.01 20.06 25.41
CA ASP A 897 16.21 20.93 25.38
C ASP A 897 16.11 22.06 24.33
N ILE A 898 14.92 22.66 24.21
CA ILE A 898 14.63 23.76 23.27
C ILE A 898 14.68 25.10 24.00
N THR A 899 15.36 26.07 23.40
CA THR A 899 15.47 27.42 23.96
C THR A 899 14.17 28.21 23.71
N ARG A 900 13.68 28.92 24.73
CA ARG A 900 12.50 29.76 24.60
C ARG A 900 12.74 30.85 23.54
N PRO A 901 11.88 31.00 22.52
CA PRO A 901 12.02 32.07 21.53
C PRO A 901 11.89 33.45 22.18
N GLU A 902 12.70 34.41 21.73
CA GLU A 902 12.54 35.82 22.09
C GLU A 902 11.20 36.31 21.53
N GLN A 903 10.31 36.82 22.38
CA GLN A 903 9.01 37.37 21.96
C GLN A 903 9.21 38.56 21.02
N LYS A 904 9.16 38.32 19.70
CA LYS A 904 9.03 39.39 18.71
C LYS A 904 7.57 39.83 18.65
N SER A 905 7.31 41.02 19.18
CA SER A 905 6.07 41.77 19.17
C SER A 905 5.67 42.20 17.74
N GLY A 906 5.25 41.24 16.91
CA GLY A 906 4.88 41.49 15.51
C GLY A 906 3.82 40.55 14.91
N ALA A 907 3.10 39.76 15.71
CA ALA A 907 2.14 38.77 15.23
C ALA A 907 0.72 39.34 14.95
N ALA A 908 0.62 40.52 14.32
CA ALA A 908 -0.66 41.22 14.16
C ALA A 908 -1.24 41.21 12.73
N GLN A 909 -0.69 40.46 11.76
CA GLN A 909 -1.21 40.46 10.37
C GLN A 909 -1.22 39.11 9.64
N THR A 910 -0.93 37.98 10.28
CA THR A 910 -1.03 36.65 9.64
C THR A 910 -2.16 35.84 10.27
N GLY A 911 -2.95 35.13 9.45
CA GLY A 911 -3.99 34.21 9.94
C GLY A 911 -3.40 33.04 10.74
N LEU A 912 -4.25 32.18 11.30
CA LEU A 912 -3.86 31.04 12.16
C LEU A 912 -2.70 30.20 11.58
N HIS A 913 -2.79 29.84 10.30
CA HIS A 913 -1.72 29.14 9.57
C HIS A 913 -0.36 29.83 9.71
N GLY A 914 -0.31 31.15 9.47
CA GLY A 914 0.94 31.90 9.60
C GLY A 914 1.46 31.99 11.04
N LEU A 915 0.58 31.94 12.05
CA LEU A 915 1.00 31.86 13.45
C LEU A 915 1.66 30.51 13.76
N VAL A 916 1.14 29.42 13.21
CA VAL A 916 1.71 28.07 13.35
C VAL A 916 3.09 28.01 12.69
N VAL A 917 3.20 28.46 11.43
CA VAL A 917 4.49 28.49 10.70
C VAL A 917 5.53 29.33 11.45
N ASN A 918 5.16 30.53 11.91
CA ASN A 918 6.06 31.37 12.70
C ASN A 918 6.47 30.73 14.03
N ALA A 919 5.58 29.98 14.67
CA ALA A 919 5.90 29.27 15.90
C ALA A 919 6.90 28.14 15.62
N ILE A 920 6.72 27.36 14.56
CA ILE A 920 7.66 26.30 14.15
C ILE A 920 9.06 26.88 13.90
N GLU A 921 9.15 27.96 13.13
CA GLU A 921 10.41 28.63 12.85
C GLU A 921 11.07 29.19 14.12
N ALA A 922 10.30 29.87 14.98
CA ALA A 922 10.82 30.51 16.18
C ALA A 922 11.41 29.50 17.18
N HIS A 923 10.89 28.27 17.22
CA HIS A 923 11.41 27.21 18.10
C HIS A 923 12.57 26.42 17.45
N GLY A 924 13.04 26.82 16.27
CA GLY A 924 14.14 26.16 15.56
C GLY A 924 13.75 24.77 15.03
N LEU A 925 12.48 24.55 14.72
CA LEU A 925 11.95 23.24 14.31
C LEU A 925 11.86 23.06 12.78
N GLY A 926 12.45 23.96 11.99
CA GLY A 926 12.41 23.91 10.52
C GLY A 926 13.25 22.78 9.90
N ASP A 927 14.28 22.31 10.60
CA ASP A 927 15.24 21.31 10.09
C ASP A 927 15.04 19.90 10.71
N ILE A 928 13.86 19.61 11.25
CA ILE A 928 13.55 18.28 11.81
C ILE A 928 13.25 17.27 10.70
N SER A 929 13.55 15.99 10.93
CA SER A 929 13.35 14.90 9.96
C SER A 929 12.56 13.72 10.53
N GLY A 930 12.03 12.87 9.65
CA GLY A 930 11.32 11.64 10.03
C GLY A 930 9.91 11.90 10.54
N GLU A 931 9.47 11.15 11.56
CA GLU A 931 8.10 11.21 12.12
C GLU A 931 7.73 12.60 12.66
N ALA A 932 8.73 13.36 13.15
CA ALA A 932 8.56 14.69 13.71
C ALA A 932 8.21 15.74 12.63
N GLU A 933 8.85 15.67 11.45
CA GLU A 933 8.54 16.53 10.29
C GLU A 933 7.12 16.28 9.80
N GLU A 934 6.74 15.00 9.68
CA GLU A 934 5.39 14.64 9.27
C GLU A 934 4.37 15.17 10.27
N ALA A 935 4.57 14.99 11.58
CA ALA A 935 3.68 15.53 12.60
C ALA A 935 3.46 17.05 12.46
N LEU A 936 4.52 17.84 12.21
CA LEU A 936 4.39 19.28 11.97
C LEU A 936 3.62 19.60 10.70
N ARG A 937 3.91 18.91 9.60
CA ARG A 937 3.21 19.12 8.32
C ARG A 937 1.70 18.89 8.48
N ARG A 938 1.31 17.86 9.26
CA ARG A 938 -0.09 17.59 9.59
C ARG A 938 -0.72 18.73 10.38
N PHE A 939 0.01 19.23 11.37
CA PHE A 939 -0.44 20.33 12.21
C PHE A 939 -0.62 21.63 11.42
N GLU A 940 0.28 21.91 10.49
CA GLU A 940 0.21 23.04 9.56
C GLU A 940 -0.97 22.92 8.60
N ALA A 941 -1.18 21.75 7.98
CA ALA A 941 -2.32 21.50 7.09
C ALA A 941 -3.67 21.69 7.80
N LEU A 942 -3.80 21.19 9.03
CA LEU A 942 -4.99 21.42 9.86
C LEU A 942 -5.23 22.91 10.15
N ALA A 943 -4.16 23.67 10.39
CA ALA A 943 -4.25 25.11 10.61
C ALA A 943 -4.56 25.90 9.32
N ALA A 944 -4.17 25.38 8.15
CA ALA A 944 -4.46 25.98 6.84
C ALA A 944 -5.94 25.84 6.45
N GLU A 945 -6.54 24.68 6.72
CA GLU A 945 -7.95 24.39 6.40
C GLU A 945 -8.94 24.99 7.43
N TRP A 946 -8.47 25.55 8.53
CA TRP A 946 -9.33 26.05 9.60
C TRP A 946 -9.93 27.42 9.30
N GLU A 947 -11.26 27.48 9.18
CA GLU A 947 -12.02 28.72 8.91
C GLU A 947 -12.44 29.51 10.17
N GLY A 948 -12.07 29.03 11.38
CA GLY A 948 -12.43 29.64 12.67
C GLY A 948 -11.31 30.45 13.34
N ASP A 949 -11.53 30.84 14.61
CA ASP A 949 -10.52 31.52 15.41
C ASP A 949 -9.55 30.54 16.10
N MET A 950 -8.50 31.08 16.74
CA MET A 950 -7.49 30.27 17.43
C MET A 950 -8.09 29.49 18.61
N ALA A 951 -9.03 30.07 19.35
CA ALA A 951 -9.67 29.40 20.49
C ALA A 951 -10.42 28.15 20.02
N GLY A 952 -11.22 28.27 18.96
CA GLY A 952 -11.91 27.14 18.34
C GLY A 952 -10.94 26.09 17.78
N PHE A 953 -9.78 26.49 17.24
CA PHE A 953 -8.75 25.54 16.78
C PHE A 953 -8.11 24.75 17.94
N LEU A 954 -7.83 25.41 19.07
CA LEU A 954 -7.28 24.75 20.26
C LEU A 954 -8.29 23.80 20.90
N ASP A 955 -9.57 24.18 20.96
CA ASP A 955 -10.66 23.29 21.39
C ASP A 955 -10.81 22.12 20.40
N PHE A 956 -10.70 22.38 19.09
CA PHE A 956 -10.75 21.36 18.05
C PHE A 956 -9.71 20.25 18.29
N LEU A 957 -8.46 20.64 18.55
CA LEU A 957 -7.34 19.73 18.82
C LEU A 957 -7.50 19.02 20.17
N SER A 958 -8.02 19.71 21.19
CA SER A 958 -8.22 19.16 22.54
C SER A 958 -9.29 18.06 22.58
N LEU A 959 -10.22 18.07 21.62
CA LEU A 959 -11.25 17.04 21.42
C LEU A 959 -10.79 15.84 20.55
N GLU A 960 -9.55 15.87 20.03
CA GLU A 960 -9.03 14.81 19.15
C GLU A 960 -8.73 13.50 19.93
N ARG A 961 -8.99 12.35 19.32
CA ARG A 961 -8.87 11.02 19.95
C ARG A 961 -7.89 10.07 19.25
N GLY A 962 -7.05 10.56 18.32
CA GLY A 962 -5.97 9.79 17.69
C GLY A 962 -6.41 8.72 16.68
N ILE A 963 -7.54 8.90 15.99
CA ILE A 963 -8.02 7.96 14.97
C ILE A 963 -8.03 8.65 13.59
N ASP A 964 -6.84 8.97 13.10
CA ASP A 964 -6.67 9.57 11.77
C ASP A 964 -6.40 8.48 10.73
N HIS A 965 -7.45 8.09 10.01
CA HIS A 965 -7.37 7.20 8.85
C HIS A 965 -7.12 7.93 7.53
N HIS A 966 -6.95 9.25 7.56
CA HIS A 966 -6.71 10.06 6.36
C HIS A 966 -5.35 9.77 5.71
N TYR A 967 -4.41 9.15 6.44
CA TYR A 967 -3.07 8.73 5.99
C TYR A 967 -3.02 7.45 5.13
N LEU A 968 -4.16 7.01 4.58
CA LEU A 968 -4.19 5.93 3.58
C LEU A 968 -3.87 6.46 2.17
N MET A 969 -3.03 7.50 2.04
CA MET A 969 -2.52 7.91 0.74
C MET A 969 -1.51 6.87 0.24
N GLY A 970 -1.80 6.33 -0.94
CA GLY A 970 -1.11 5.18 -1.50
C GLY A 970 -1.68 3.83 -1.03
N ASP A 971 -1.48 2.83 -1.88
CA ASP A 971 -1.94 1.47 -1.71
C ASP A 971 -1.04 0.74 -0.66
N ARG A 972 -1.51 0.61 0.59
CA ARG A 972 -0.73 0.08 1.74
C ARG A 972 -1.52 -0.88 2.61
N ILE A 973 -0.82 -1.83 3.24
CA ILE A 973 -1.43 -2.77 4.20
C ILE A 973 -1.75 -2.06 5.51
N ALA A 974 -2.97 -2.24 6.02
CA ALA A 974 -3.38 -1.62 7.27
C ALA A 974 -3.08 -2.51 8.49
N LEU A 975 -2.24 -2.03 9.41
CA LEU A 975 -1.96 -2.64 10.71
C LEU A 975 -2.72 -1.87 11.79
N MET A 976 -3.65 -2.50 12.50
CA MET A 976 -4.42 -1.77 13.52
C MET A 976 -5.01 -2.64 14.61
N THR A 977 -5.46 -2.01 15.70
CA THR A 977 -6.20 -2.72 16.74
C THR A 977 -7.61 -3.07 16.29
N LEU A 978 -8.19 -4.12 16.85
CA LEU A 978 -9.61 -4.48 16.65
C LEU A 978 -10.56 -3.30 16.93
N HIS A 979 -10.23 -2.44 17.91
CA HIS A 979 -11.02 -1.24 18.22
C HIS A 979 -10.92 -0.19 17.12
N ALA A 980 -9.72 0.06 16.60
CA ALA A 980 -9.49 1.03 15.53
C ALA A 980 -10.10 0.59 14.19
N ALA A 981 -10.34 -0.70 14.01
CA ALA A 981 -10.99 -1.23 12.81
C ALA A 981 -12.49 -0.95 12.73
N LYS A 982 -13.13 -0.49 13.82
CA LYS A 982 -14.57 -0.20 13.84
C LYS A 982 -14.92 0.84 12.77
N GLY A 983 -15.97 0.57 12.01
CA GLY A 983 -16.40 1.40 10.87
C GLY A 983 -15.69 1.08 9.54
N LEU A 984 -14.53 0.42 9.55
CA LEU A 984 -13.76 0.10 8.35
C LEU A 984 -14.12 -1.28 7.75
N GLU A 985 -13.58 -1.59 6.56
CA GLU A 985 -13.77 -2.85 5.84
C GLU A 985 -12.64 -3.11 4.83
N TRP A 986 -12.31 -4.40 4.62
CA TRP A 986 -11.30 -4.86 3.65
C TRP A 986 -11.72 -6.17 3.00
N PRO A 987 -11.37 -6.42 1.72
CA PRO A 987 -11.58 -7.73 1.10
C PRO A 987 -10.94 -8.89 1.87
N VAL A 988 -9.72 -8.69 2.41
CA VAL A 988 -8.98 -9.71 3.16
C VAL A 988 -8.57 -9.17 4.53
N VAL A 989 -8.94 -9.89 5.58
CA VAL A 989 -8.58 -9.53 6.96
C VAL A 989 -7.86 -10.69 7.64
N PHE A 990 -6.75 -10.37 8.29
CA PHE A 990 -6.06 -11.22 9.24
C PHE A 990 -6.41 -10.79 10.66
N ILE A 991 -6.76 -11.72 11.55
CA ILE A 991 -6.82 -11.46 13.00
C ILE A 991 -5.75 -12.30 13.67
N THR A 992 -4.72 -11.64 14.19
CA THR A 992 -3.53 -12.24 14.81
C THR A 992 -3.65 -12.32 16.33
N GLY A 993 -2.96 -13.30 16.93
CA GLY A 993 -2.95 -13.48 18.37
C GLY A 993 -4.31 -13.89 18.91
N CYS A 994 -5.03 -14.74 18.16
CA CYS A 994 -6.22 -15.45 18.63
C CYS A 994 -5.84 -16.50 19.68
N GLU A 995 -5.27 -16.05 20.79
CA GLU A 995 -4.66 -16.83 21.87
C GLU A 995 -5.46 -16.63 23.17
N ASN A 996 -5.63 -17.70 23.95
CA ASN A 996 -6.29 -17.59 25.24
C ASN A 996 -5.49 -16.67 26.19
N GLY A 997 -6.10 -15.57 26.61
CA GLY A 997 -5.51 -14.53 27.44
C GLY A 997 -5.14 -13.25 26.68
N LEU A 998 -5.06 -13.30 25.35
CA LEU A 998 -5.05 -12.12 24.48
C LEU A 998 -6.42 -11.85 23.86
N ILE A 999 -7.05 -12.89 23.31
CA ILE A 999 -8.42 -12.84 22.80
C ILE A 999 -9.14 -14.08 23.37
N PRO A 1000 -9.94 -13.96 24.44
CA PRO A 1000 -10.26 -12.75 25.19
C PRO A 1000 -9.10 -12.28 26.08
N TYR A 1001 -8.96 -10.98 26.23
CA TYR A 1001 -7.90 -10.36 27.04
C TYR A 1001 -8.14 -10.53 28.54
N ASN A 1002 -7.14 -11.03 29.27
CA ASN A 1002 -7.21 -11.19 30.73
C ASN A 1002 -5.88 -11.00 31.47
N LEU A 1003 -4.84 -10.47 30.80
CA LEU A 1003 -3.49 -10.38 31.37
C LEU A 1003 -3.37 -9.38 32.54
N TYR A 1004 -4.16 -8.30 32.53
CA TYR A 1004 -4.03 -7.19 33.48
C TYR A 1004 -5.37 -6.60 33.97
N SER A 1005 -6.52 -7.14 33.55
CA SER A 1005 -7.85 -6.63 33.86
C SER A 1005 -8.83 -7.75 34.20
N THR A 1006 -9.94 -7.40 34.85
CA THR A 1006 -11.09 -8.29 35.01
C THR A 1006 -11.61 -8.68 33.62
N ARG A 1007 -11.80 -9.98 33.40
CA ARG A 1007 -12.23 -10.55 32.12
C ARG A 1007 -13.70 -10.22 31.87
N ASP A 1008 -13.98 -9.40 30.86
CA ASP A 1008 -15.31 -9.23 30.29
C ASP A 1008 -15.40 -10.03 28.99
N ASP A 1009 -15.91 -11.25 29.11
CA ASP A 1009 -16.02 -12.16 27.96
C ASP A 1009 -17.06 -11.72 26.93
N GLU A 1010 -18.05 -10.90 27.31
CA GLU A 1010 -19.08 -10.43 26.40
C GLU A 1010 -18.59 -9.25 25.57
N GLU A 1011 -17.86 -8.31 26.17
CA GLU A 1011 -17.20 -7.22 25.44
C GLU A 1011 -16.09 -7.76 24.52
N GLU A 1012 -15.24 -8.68 24.98
CA GLU A 1012 -14.18 -9.26 24.14
C GLU A 1012 -14.76 -10.12 23.00
N ARG A 1013 -15.91 -10.75 23.19
CA ARG A 1013 -16.63 -11.46 22.12
C ARG A 1013 -17.19 -10.49 21.08
N ARG A 1014 -17.82 -9.39 21.51
CA ARG A 1014 -18.25 -8.30 20.62
C ARG A 1014 -17.08 -7.72 19.84
N LEU A 1015 -15.94 -7.51 20.49
CA LEU A 1015 -14.71 -7.04 19.84
C LEU A 1015 -14.21 -8.00 18.76
N PHE A 1016 -14.21 -9.31 19.05
CA PHE A 1016 -13.85 -10.32 18.06
C PHE A 1016 -14.86 -10.37 16.89
N TYR A 1017 -16.16 -10.28 17.18
CA TYR A 1017 -17.21 -10.15 16.17
C TYR A 1017 -17.03 -8.92 15.26
N VAL A 1018 -16.70 -7.75 15.82
CA VAL A 1018 -16.37 -6.55 15.04
C VAL A 1018 -15.22 -6.84 14.09
N GLY A 1019 -14.13 -7.44 14.58
CA GLY A 1019 -12.98 -7.83 13.77
C GLY A 1019 -13.33 -8.76 12.61
N MET A 1020 -14.08 -9.83 12.88
CA MET A 1020 -14.51 -10.80 11.86
C MET A 1020 -15.34 -10.13 10.77
N THR A 1021 -16.24 -9.21 11.14
CA THR A 1021 -17.15 -8.51 10.22
C THR A 1021 -16.53 -7.29 9.54
N ARG A 1022 -15.22 -7.06 9.71
CA ARG A 1022 -14.44 -6.16 8.84
C ARG A 1022 -14.06 -6.84 7.53
N ALA A 1023 -14.00 -8.17 7.52
CA ALA A 1023 -13.64 -8.96 6.37
C ALA A 1023 -14.77 -9.01 5.34
N GLY A 1024 -14.44 -8.75 4.09
CA GLY A 1024 -15.37 -8.85 2.97
C GLY A 1024 -15.43 -10.25 2.40
N THR A 1025 -14.33 -10.71 1.81
CA THR A 1025 -14.27 -11.98 1.06
C THR A 1025 -13.54 -13.09 1.79
N ARG A 1026 -12.46 -12.77 2.51
CA ARG A 1026 -11.59 -13.76 3.16
C ARG A 1026 -11.18 -13.32 4.56
N LEU A 1027 -11.31 -14.23 5.51
CA LEU A 1027 -10.92 -14.05 6.90
C LEU A 1027 -9.92 -15.13 7.30
N ILE A 1028 -8.77 -14.72 7.82
CA ILE A 1028 -7.69 -15.60 8.30
C ILE A 1028 -7.43 -15.31 9.78
N LEU A 1029 -7.54 -16.34 10.61
CA LEU A 1029 -7.39 -16.27 12.05
C LEU A 1029 -6.11 -17.01 12.45
N SER A 1030 -5.17 -16.34 13.11
CA SER A 1030 -3.89 -16.94 13.50
C SER A 1030 -3.63 -16.84 14.99
N TRP A 1031 -2.84 -17.79 15.50
CA TRP A 1031 -2.42 -17.83 16.90
C TRP A 1031 -1.02 -18.43 17.02
N ALA A 1032 -0.25 -18.00 18.01
CA ALA A 1032 1.09 -18.51 18.28
C ALA A 1032 1.16 -19.28 19.61
N LYS A 1033 1.90 -20.39 19.63
CA LYS A 1033 2.15 -21.18 20.85
C LYS A 1033 2.99 -20.42 21.88
N ARG A 1034 3.90 -19.57 21.41
CA ARG A 1034 4.78 -18.73 22.22
C ARG A 1034 4.78 -17.31 21.66
N ARG A 1035 4.68 -16.30 22.53
CA ARG A 1035 4.73 -14.90 22.12
C ARG A 1035 5.52 -14.07 23.12
N HIS A 1036 6.41 -13.20 22.65
CA HIS A 1036 7.02 -12.17 23.48
C HIS A 1036 6.22 -10.87 23.40
N LEU A 1037 5.78 -10.34 24.55
CA LEU A 1037 5.07 -9.06 24.66
C LEU A 1037 5.64 -8.27 25.83
N ASN A 1038 6.10 -7.04 25.58
CA ASN A 1038 6.61 -6.10 26.60
C ASN A 1038 7.62 -6.75 27.56
N GLY A 1039 8.59 -7.50 27.03
CA GLY A 1039 9.63 -8.18 27.80
C GLY A 1039 9.20 -9.46 28.54
N ARG A 1040 7.93 -9.91 28.37
CA ARG A 1040 7.42 -11.17 28.93
C ARG A 1040 7.19 -12.20 27.84
N THR A 1041 7.48 -13.46 28.13
CA THR A 1041 7.12 -14.58 27.25
C THR A 1041 5.82 -15.20 27.72
N LEU A 1042 4.80 -15.18 26.86
CA LEU A 1042 3.53 -15.85 27.07
C LEU A 1042 3.54 -17.20 26.34
N GLN A 1043 2.96 -18.22 26.99
CA GLN A 1043 2.59 -19.48 26.35
C GLN A 1043 1.10 -19.66 26.52
N ALA A 1044 0.38 -19.71 25.41
CA ALA A 1044 -1.07 -19.81 25.39
C ALA A 1044 -1.54 -20.81 24.34
N GLY A 1045 -2.68 -21.44 24.61
CA GLY A 1045 -3.42 -22.22 23.63
C GLY A 1045 -4.26 -21.33 22.71
N PRO A 1046 -4.93 -21.91 21.71
CA PRO A 1046 -5.85 -21.17 20.85
C PRO A 1046 -6.97 -20.50 21.66
N SER A 1047 -7.47 -19.37 21.17
CA SER A 1047 -8.60 -18.66 21.75
C SER A 1047 -9.83 -19.57 21.87
N PRO A 1048 -10.59 -19.51 22.98
CA PRO A 1048 -11.85 -20.22 23.10
C PRO A 1048 -12.89 -19.80 22.05
N PHE A 1049 -12.79 -18.60 21.47
CA PHE A 1049 -13.70 -18.16 20.39
C PHE A 1049 -13.48 -18.92 19.08
N LEU A 1050 -12.28 -19.44 18.81
CA LEU A 1050 -12.02 -20.27 17.63
C LEU A 1050 -12.78 -21.60 17.68
N ALA A 1051 -13.00 -22.15 18.88
CA ALA A 1051 -13.74 -23.39 19.09
C ALA A 1051 -15.25 -23.22 18.85
N GLN A 1052 -15.76 -21.99 18.88
CA GLN A 1052 -17.19 -21.70 18.66
C GLN A 1052 -17.53 -21.56 17.18
N ILE A 1053 -16.53 -21.44 16.30
CA ILE A 1053 -16.71 -21.47 14.85
C ILE A 1053 -16.94 -22.93 14.42
N PRO A 1054 -18.08 -23.25 13.77
CA PRO A 1054 -18.38 -24.60 13.30
C PRO A 1054 -17.30 -25.16 12.38
N ASP A 1055 -16.97 -26.45 12.53
CA ASP A 1055 -15.95 -27.13 11.72
C ASP A 1055 -16.27 -27.11 10.22
N THR A 1056 -17.55 -27.04 9.85
CA THR A 1056 -18.02 -26.94 8.46
C THR A 1056 -17.74 -25.58 7.81
N LEU A 1057 -17.47 -24.54 8.62
CA LEU A 1057 -17.22 -23.18 8.14
C LEU A 1057 -15.74 -22.79 8.19
N LYS A 1058 -14.88 -23.62 8.82
CA LYS A 1058 -13.45 -23.33 8.96
C LYS A 1058 -12.59 -24.38 8.25
N ALA A 1059 -11.41 -23.95 7.83
CA ALA A 1059 -10.39 -24.82 7.23
C ALA A 1059 -9.01 -24.44 7.75
N GLU A 1060 -8.08 -25.39 7.81
CA GLU A 1060 -6.68 -25.03 8.05
C GLU A 1060 -6.12 -24.29 6.82
N LEU A 1061 -5.35 -23.23 7.08
CA LEU A 1061 -4.66 -22.49 6.03
C LEU A 1061 -3.62 -23.41 5.37
N ASP A 1062 -3.72 -23.65 4.06
CA ASP A 1062 -2.74 -24.48 3.36
C ASP A 1062 -1.37 -23.81 3.31
N ARG A 1063 -0.37 -24.53 3.84
CA ARG A 1063 1.05 -24.14 3.92
C ARG A 1063 1.98 -25.08 3.15
N ARG A 1064 1.44 -25.99 2.31
CA ARG A 1064 2.26 -26.93 1.54
C ARG A 1064 3.27 -26.19 0.65
N GLY A 1065 4.56 -26.51 0.80
CA GLY A 1065 5.68 -25.84 0.10
C GLY A 1065 6.55 -24.94 0.99
N TRP A 1066 6.12 -24.65 2.22
CA TRP A 1066 6.85 -23.81 3.17
C TRP A 1066 8.15 -24.45 3.67
N ARG A 1067 9.27 -23.72 3.54
CA ARG A 1067 10.50 -23.94 4.32
C ARG A 1067 10.97 -22.58 4.85
N PRO A 1068 10.98 -22.34 6.18
CA PRO A 1068 11.50 -21.10 6.73
C PRO A 1068 12.99 -20.98 6.33
N LYS A 1069 13.36 -19.90 5.64
CA LYS A 1069 14.78 -19.59 5.46
C LYS A 1069 15.32 -19.17 6.82
N PRO A 1070 16.44 -19.74 7.30
CA PRO A 1070 17.05 -19.28 8.54
C PRO A 1070 17.41 -17.80 8.42
N LYS A 1071 17.23 -17.02 9.50
CA LYS A 1071 17.73 -15.63 9.57
C LYS A 1071 19.20 -15.65 9.14
N ARG A 1072 19.56 -14.90 8.10
CA ARG A 1072 20.97 -14.60 7.83
C ARG A 1072 21.45 -13.83 9.05
N HIS A 1073 22.31 -14.45 9.86
CA HIS A 1073 23.01 -13.73 10.91
C HIS A 1073 23.74 -12.56 10.25
N GLN A 1074 23.35 -11.33 10.57
CA GLN A 1074 24.25 -10.20 10.46
C GLN A 1074 25.38 -10.49 11.43
N GLN A 1075 26.48 -11.02 10.90
CA GLN A 1075 27.71 -11.09 11.62
C GLN A 1075 28.14 -9.64 11.83
N LEU A 1076 27.99 -9.15 13.06
CA LEU A 1076 28.57 -7.88 13.49
C LEU A 1076 30.06 -7.94 13.13
N THR A 1077 30.48 -7.19 12.12
CA THR A 1077 31.88 -6.86 11.90
C THR A 1077 32.26 -5.83 12.95
N LEU A 1078 32.48 -6.31 14.17
CA LEU A 1078 33.45 -5.69 15.06
C LEU A 1078 34.81 -6.16 14.55
N PHE A 1079 35.42 -5.36 13.67
CA PHE A 1079 36.84 -5.02 13.55
C PHE A 1079 37.09 -4.30 12.24
#